data_AF-A0A0P8YVH2-F1
#
_entry.id   AF-A0A0P8YVH2-F1
#
_cell.length_a   1.000
_cell.length_b   1.000
_cell.length_c   1.000
_cell.angle_alpha   90.00
_cell.angle_beta   90.00
_cell.angle_gamma   90.00
#
_symmetry.space_group_name_H-M   'P 1'
#
loop_
_entity.id
_entity.type
_entity.pdbx_description
1 polymer ?
#
loop_
_entity_poly.entity_id
_entity_poly.type
_entity_poly.pdbx_seq_one_letter_code
_entity_poly.pdbx_strand_id
1 'polypeptide(L)'
;MVKKDKLRGLIFITVFVLMWLLLESLTFGQTVTELQPAEQPITQSEPVQTAMQQPIEYTRLSGKDRYETSVKISQHGWPKESEYAVIARGDDFPDALCAGPLAKKYDAPILLTPSNMLHPEVSKEIERLGVTDIIIVGGAGAISYQIEEQLISRGINVERIAGADRYETSVKIAEKLGKVTQAVFATGTGFPDSLSISSIAAYTNMPILLTDKHNLNPGAVQYMIKNKIKKAYIIGGEGVIASNVQNDIKTIAANTKRLSGSDRFETNVAVMDEFKDSLNFKNIYLAVADGPYGDEFADALSGSVLASYTKAPVILVYEDIPQSTLEFVNSRMANDVKITALGGEAVVPEYIVGDLLNIERPSIYIKAIDAPLSVKPGDIKYISLEVNPKDAKITAAVNKPGVVSVSILDNSLRIRGVSQGFVTITLTAKRPGYKDTTATLEISPCILNVEKNSFYDTIQDAVNKSSPGDTIKIASGTYNEHIVINKDNLKLIGYDRDTTIIDATQDGRTTKAGIKIVNSSGVEIRNLTVRNAGVKRTKEKTSESYGIFMLNSDKSMLDNLYLRGNGEYEVYLRDGCDLNVVQNCIIDGQDTHSDYWSLDGIFSQGGESGVGSLNDDNKFISNTIRNVVYGISLTACKGTQITDNSITAGDHTSWQGSQSVGIIISNSSDGDVNGNTIKGSQFGIRMSILSGISPYAYAGTPDDNNIMGNEINTRVHGIRVMGSRNKVENNHISGNALGDGIWLADTTEDTKVIGNTIIDNDTGIFAETTLNEIYLNKISSNNTGVKNSTDIMLDATRNYWGDIYPKDYISANVDYSPWLGSLDDAPEGFKIPSPAVWHTDDSLQEVYNLAQNSDIINLYNNTYILDKQFVINKDLTIKGMSRGSTIIKINYDTDNSGDGRGVIFVEQGKTLSVSNLTIDGTGHKVMEALRISGYANINNIRIKSIAYDIENGWGIYAFNNADINIRDSYISEVKKVGIGIYDNAQATIGGEGTADGNTFGGELDSAAIQYAVHVKGSRSNSRILLTGNTINNFTSQNNDEIYSTAGVFVEEGSAEIKSNKFNGCSKGIQALIGAWVNGSRINESNAKKAGQAVDTANNYTNTGFANVVFYNKSNGRQIYPRPEGASAFDTEQPPEGGIIPMQIYLQEQ
;
A
#
# COMPACT_ATOMS: atom_id res chain seq x y z
N MET A 1 49.82 -43.87 51.47
CA MET A 1 49.55 -45.24 51.00
C MET A 1 48.82 -45.18 49.67
N VAL A 2 49.03 -46.22 48.87
CA VAL A 2 48.72 -46.39 47.44
C VAL A 2 47.30 -46.02 46.99
N LYS A 3 47.24 -45.49 45.76
CA LYS A 3 46.11 -45.35 44.81
C LYS A 3 44.93 -46.33 44.95
N LYS A 4 43.74 -45.81 44.60
CA LYS A 4 42.64 -46.35 43.73
C LYS A 4 41.29 -45.95 44.33
N ASP A 5 40.25 -45.55 43.61
CA ASP A 5 39.94 -45.51 42.18
C ASP A 5 38.76 -44.53 41.95
N LYS A 6 38.68 -44.00 40.72
CA LYS A 6 37.48 -43.61 39.93
C LYS A 6 36.14 -43.53 40.68
N LEU A 7 35.37 -42.44 40.58
CA LEU A 7 34.55 -42.20 39.38
C LEU A 7 34.17 -40.71 39.28
N ARG A 8 34.53 -40.08 38.16
CA ARG A 8 34.19 -38.72 37.75
C ARG A 8 32.79 -38.72 37.12
N GLY A 9 31.92 -37.79 37.51
CA GLY A 9 30.63 -37.59 36.83
C GLY A 9 29.57 -36.84 37.64
N LEU A 10 29.93 -35.84 38.44
CA LEU A 10 29.04 -34.86 39.08
C LEU A 10 29.96 -33.84 39.78
N ILE A 11 29.62 -32.56 39.88
CA ILE A 11 30.43 -31.46 40.48
C ILE A 11 31.42 -30.79 39.49
N PHE A 12 30.93 -30.28 38.36
CA PHE A 12 31.61 -29.21 37.61
C PHE A 12 30.69 -28.04 37.23
N ILE A 13 29.44 -28.02 37.70
CA ILE A 13 28.44 -26.98 37.37
C ILE A 13 28.06 -26.12 38.60
N THR A 14 28.53 -26.45 39.80
CA THR A 14 28.08 -25.79 41.05
C THR A 14 29.01 -24.68 41.58
N VAL A 15 30.13 -24.37 40.91
CA VAL A 15 31.17 -23.45 41.45
C VAL A 15 31.21 -22.07 40.76
N PHE A 16 30.65 -21.90 39.57
CA PHE A 16 30.68 -20.59 38.88
C PHE A 16 29.49 -19.67 39.21
N VAL A 17 28.42 -20.20 39.81
CA VAL A 17 27.17 -19.45 40.04
C VAL A 17 27.09 -18.80 41.44
N LEU A 18 28.00 -19.13 42.36
CA LEU A 18 27.98 -18.63 43.75
C LEU A 18 29.10 -17.64 44.10
N MET A 19 30.06 -17.40 43.20
CA MET A 19 31.21 -16.50 43.43
C MET A 19 31.00 -15.08 42.89
N TRP A 20 29.87 -14.82 42.21
CA TRP A 20 29.57 -13.52 41.60
C TRP A 20 28.53 -12.68 42.38
N LEU A 21 27.90 -13.25 43.42
CA LEU A 21 26.79 -12.62 44.16
C LEU A 21 27.11 -12.28 45.63
N LEU A 22 28.36 -12.34 46.10
CA LEU A 22 28.65 -12.24 47.54
C LEU A 22 29.96 -11.52 47.93
N LEU A 23 30.42 -10.54 47.14
CA LEU A 23 31.39 -9.55 47.61
C LEU A 23 30.80 -8.13 47.52
N GLU A 24 29.86 -7.87 48.42
CA GLU A 24 29.49 -6.53 48.84
C GLU A 24 30.61 -5.87 49.67
N SER A 25 30.89 -4.61 49.36
CA SER A 25 30.99 -3.49 50.31
C SER A 25 32.09 -3.43 51.41
N LEU A 26 32.82 -2.30 51.35
CA LEU A 26 33.36 -1.45 52.44
C LEU A 26 34.69 -1.83 53.11
N THR A 27 35.71 -0.96 52.91
CA THR A 27 36.27 -0.11 53.99
C THR A 27 37.15 1.03 53.43
N PHE A 28 37.10 2.17 54.12
CA PHE A 28 37.68 3.49 53.83
C PHE A 28 39.13 3.62 54.37
N GLY A 29 39.96 4.50 53.79
CA GLY A 29 41.07 5.17 54.54
C GLY A 29 42.38 5.52 53.82
N GLN A 30 42.45 6.74 53.25
CA GLN A 30 43.54 7.73 53.28
C GLN A 30 45.04 7.44 52.94
N THR A 31 45.51 8.19 51.90
CA THR A 31 46.72 9.07 51.79
C THR A 31 48.15 8.57 51.48
N VAL A 32 48.70 9.14 50.38
CA VAL A 32 50.08 9.56 49.96
C VAL A 32 51.28 8.63 50.21
N THR A 33 52.30 8.46 49.35
CA THR A 33 53.08 9.42 48.52
C THR A 33 53.99 8.67 47.54
N GLU A 34 54.12 9.20 46.32
CA GLU A 34 55.36 9.47 45.54
C GLU A 34 56.46 8.39 45.30
N LEU A 35 56.82 8.18 44.01
CA LEU A 35 58.16 8.41 43.39
C LEU A 35 58.27 7.78 41.97
N GLN A 36 58.70 8.59 40.99
CA GLN A 36 59.20 8.24 39.62
C GLN A 36 60.50 7.37 39.70
N PRO A 37 61.16 6.83 38.61
CA PRO A 37 61.20 7.27 37.19
C PRO A 37 61.46 6.20 36.07
N ALA A 38 61.58 6.70 34.83
CA ALA A 38 62.58 6.37 33.78
C ALA A 38 62.21 5.54 32.52
N GLU A 39 62.43 6.19 31.37
CA GLU A 39 62.31 5.78 29.95
C GLU A 39 63.46 4.90 29.43
N GLN A 40 63.30 4.30 28.22
CA GLN A 40 64.25 4.21 27.07
C GLN A 40 63.62 3.35 25.92
N PRO A 41 64.04 3.42 24.63
CA PRO A 41 63.26 4.01 23.54
C PRO A 41 63.00 3.10 22.31
N ILE A 42 62.18 3.58 21.37
CA ILE A 42 61.79 2.91 20.11
C ILE A 42 62.58 3.52 18.92
N THR A 43 63.14 2.66 18.06
CA THR A 43 63.93 3.01 16.86
C THR A 43 63.05 3.35 15.64
N GLN A 44 63.49 4.34 14.86
CA GLN A 44 62.92 4.76 13.57
C GLN A 44 63.38 3.86 12.42
N SER A 45 62.53 3.67 11.39
CA SER A 45 62.94 3.28 10.04
C SER A 45 62.40 4.27 9.00
N GLU A 46 63.25 4.61 8.02
CA GLU A 46 63.11 5.63 6.97
C GLU A 46 61.98 5.39 5.93
N PRO A 47 61.58 6.44 5.17
CA PRO A 47 60.46 6.37 4.23
C PRO A 47 60.83 5.68 2.91
N VAL A 48 59.98 4.76 2.45
CA VAL A 48 60.08 4.14 1.12
C VAL A 48 59.60 5.15 0.07
N GLN A 49 60.46 5.45 -0.91
CA GLN A 49 60.12 6.18 -2.14
C GLN A 49 59.07 5.41 -2.95
N THR A 50 57.88 5.98 -3.12
CA THR A 50 56.88 5.47 -4.07
C THR A 50 57.25 5.92 -5.49
N ALA A 51 57.39 4.96 -6.39
CA ALA A 51 57.62 5.17 -7.81
C ALA A 51 56.49 6.00 -8.44
N MET A 52 56.83 6.99 -9.28
CA MET A 52 55.88 7.78 -10.05
C MET A 52 55.11 6.87 -11.02
N GLN A 53 53.83 6.60 -10.74
CA GLN A 53 52.89 6.03 -11.71
C GLN A 53 52.63 7.04 -12.84
N GLN A 54 52.59 6.55 -14.07
CA GLN A 54 52.21 7.33 -15.26
C GLN A 54 50.81 7.96 -15.06
N PRO A 55 50.53 9.15 -15.63
CA PRO A 55 49.24 9.82 -15.42
C PRO A 55 48.12 8.96 -15.99
N ILE A 56 47.20 8.55 -15.11
CA ILE A 56 45.99 7.83 -15.49
C ILE A 56 45.10 8.78 -16.31
N GLU A 57 44.66 8.32 -17.48
CA GLU A 57 43.88 9.14 -18.41
C GLU A 57 42.41 9.12 -17.99
N TYR A 58 41.93 10.25 -17.46
CA TYR A 58 40.55 10.41 -16.99
C TYR A 58 39.76 11.34 -17.92
N THR A 59 38.57 10.89 -18.32
CA THR A 59 37.62 11.64 -19.15
C THR A 59 36.24 11.64 -18.51
N ARG A 60 35.54 12.77 -18.56
CA ARG A 60 34.13 12.87 -18.17
C ARG A 60 33.27 13.22 -19.38
N LEU A 61 32.21 12.45 -19.61
CA LEU A 61 31.23 12.68 -20.66
C LEU A 61 29.90 13.07 -20.01
N SER A 62 29.60 14.37 -19.99
CA SER A 62 28.44 14.91 -19.28
C SER A 62 27.87 16.14 -19.97
N GLY A 63 26.54 16.22 -20.04
CA GLY A 63 25.78 17.42 -20.37
C GLY A 63 25.08 18.02 -19.15
N LYS A 64 24.26 19.04 -19.37
CA LYS A 64 23.42 19.62 -18.30
C LYS A 64 22.30 18.67 -17.84
N ASP A 65 21.90 17.76 -18.73
CA ASP A 65 20.90 16.74 -18.50
C ASP A 65 21.27 15.46 -19.26
N ARG A 66 20.43 14.42 -19.13
CA ARG A 66 20.61 13.11 -19.77
C ARG A 66 20.60 13.16 -21.30
N TYR A 67 19.87 14.11 -21.89
CA TYR A 67 19.79 14.26 -23.34
C TYR A 67 21.11 14.82 -23.87
N GLU A 68 21.60 15.89 -23.27
CA GLU A 68 22.92 16.45 -23.56
C GLU A 68 24.06 15.46 -23.23
N THR A 69 23.96 14.66 -22.16
CA THR A 69 24.94 13.60 -21.88
C THR A 69 24.97 12.55 -22.99
N SER A 70 23.81 12.10 -23.50
CA SER A 70 23.75 11.17 -24.64
C SER A 70 24.40 11.76 -25.91
N VAL A 71 24.25 13.07 -26.13
CA VAL A 71 24.92 13.81 -27.20
C VAL A 71 26.44 13.86 -26.98
N LYS A 72 26.90 14.09 -25.74
CA LYS A 72 28.35 14.09 -25.43
C LYS A 72 29.00 12.72 -25.62
N ILE A 73 28.27 11.65 -25.29
CA ILE A 73 28.69 10.27 -25.55
C ILE A 73 28.77 10.03 -27.06
N SER A 74 27.77 10.49 -27.82
CA SER A 74 27.76 10.42 -29.29
C SER A 74 28.96 11.15 -29.91
N GLN A 75 29.23 12.39 -29.48
CA GLN A 75 30.36 13.20 -29.97
C GLN A 75 31.71 12.53 -29.71
N HIS A 76 31.84 11.79 -28.60
CA HIS A 76 33.04 11.05 -28.27
C HIS A 76 33.18 9.77 -29.10
N GLY A 77 32.12 8.96 -29.23
CA GLY A 77 32.15 7.68 -29.94
C GLY A 77 32.11 7.79 -31.47
N TRP A 78 31.41 8.79 -31.99
CA TRP A 78 31.13 9.02 -33.40
C TRP A 78 31.53 10.44 -33.83
N PRO A 79 32.83 10.80 -33.76
CA PRO A 79 33.30 12.18 -33.94
C PRO A 79 33.09 12.76 -35.35
N LYS A 80 32.75 11.93 -36.34
CA LYS A 80 32.53 12.33 -37.74
C LYS A 80 31.08 12.17 -38.15
N GLU A 81 30.70 10.99 -38.64
CA GLU A 81 29.38 10.66 -39.17
C GLU A 81 28.90 9.30 -38.62
N SER A 82 27.59 9.07 -38.68
CA SER A 82 26.97 7.76 -38.42
C SER A 82 25.73 7.62 -39.29
N GLU A 83 25.68 6.57 -40.11
CA GLU A 83 24.55 6.29 -41.00
C GLU A 83 23.25 6.04 -40.22
N TYR A 84 23.38 5.37 -39.06
CA TYR A 84 22.28 4.99 -38.19
C TYR A 84 22.30 5.73 -36.85
N ALA A 85 21.14 6.07 -36.31
CA ALA A 85 20.99 6.40 -34.89
C ALA A 85 19.83 5.63 -34.26
N VAL A 86 20.01 5.19 -33.01
CA VAL A 86 18.93 4.61 -32.22
C VAL A 86 18.37 5.71 -31.33
N ILE A 87 17.07 6.00 -31.48
CA ILE A 87 16.38 6.96 -30.62
C ILE A 87 15.58 6.20 -29.59
N ALA A 88 15.86 6.50 -28.32
CA ALA A 88 15.16 5.95 -27.17
C ALA A 88 14.65 7.06 -26.26
N ARG A 89 13.64 6.73 -25.45
CA ARG A 89 13.11 7.64 -24.46
C ARG A 89 14.12 7.84 -23.32
N GLY A 90 14.32 9.07 -22.87
CA GLY A 90 15.29 9.37 -21.81
C GLY A 90 14.70 9.37 -20.39
N ASP A 91 13.39 9.54 -20.27
CA ASP A 91 12.65 9.66 -19.00
C ASP A 91 11.95 8.35 -18.58
N ASP A 92 12.03 7.28 -19.37
CA ASP A 92 11.63 5.92 -18.99
C ASP A 92 12.52 4.89 -19.70
N PHE A 93 12.80 3.76 -19.05
CA PHE A 93 13.83 2.78 -19.44
C PHE A 93 13.38 1.51 -20.18
N PRO A 94 12.18 0.92 -19.95
CA PRO A 94 11.92 -0.49 -20.25
C PRO A 94 12.20 -0.90 -21.70
N ASP A 95 11.74 -0.12 -22.65
CA ASP A 95 11.95 -0.40 -24.08
C ASP A 95 13.41 -0.22 -24.49
N ALA A 96 14.12 0.70 -23.83
CA ALA A 96 15.46 1.12 -24.20
C ALA A 96 16.57 0.18 -23.69
N LEU A 97 16.34 -0.53 -22.57
CA LEU A 97 17.35 -1.39 -21.93
C LEU A 97 17.91 -2.50 -22.83
N CYS A 98 17.13 -2.95 -23.81
CA CYS A 98 17.53 -4.00 -24.74
C CYS A 98 18.07 -3.48 -26.08
N ALA A 99 18.17 -2.16 -26.25
CA ALA A 99 18.60 -1.52 -27.50
C ALA A 99 20.12 -1.58 -27.72
N GLY A 100 20.94 -1.79 -26.68
CA GLY A 100 22.40 -1.79 -26.77
C GLY A 100 22.98 -2.71 -27.87
N PRO A 101 22.61 -4.00 -27.91
CA PRO A 101 23.02 -4.91 -28.98
C PRO A 101 22.58 -4.48 -30.38
N LEU A 102 21.40 -3.87 -30.50
CA LEU A 102 20.89 -3.39 -31.77
C LEU A 102 21.68 -2.17 -32.26
N ALA A 103 21.91 -1.19 -31.38
CA ALA A 103 22.72 -0.02 -31.68
C ALA A 103 24.14 -0.42 -32.10
N LYS A 104 24.73 -1.41 -31.40
CA LYS A 104 26.05 -1.94 -31.75
C LYS A 104 26.06 -2.65 -33.11
N LYS A 105 25.00 -3.37 -33.47
CA LYS A 105 24.87 -4.02 -34.78
C LYS A 105 24.92 -3.02 -35.94
N TYR A 106 24.35 -1.83 -35.76
CA TYR A 106 24.28 -0.77 -36.77
C TYR A 106 25.37 0.29 -36.67
N ASP A 107 26.38 0.09 -35.80
CA ASP A 107 27.43 1.09 -35.54
C ASP A 107 26.86 2.47 -35.16
N ALA A 108 25.81 2.48 -34.34
CA ALA A 108 24.96 3.63 -34.08
C ALA A 108 25.04 4.12 -32.61
N PRO A 109 25.00 5.44 -32.35
CA PRO A 109 24.77 5.95 -31.00
C PRO A 109 23.33 5.70 -30.55
N ILE A 110 23.14 5.58 -29.23
CA ILE A 110 21.82 5.72 -28.60
C ILE A 110 21.67 7.18 -28.17
N LEU A 111 20.77 7.90 -28.81
CA LEU A 111 20.40 9.26 -28.44
C LEU A 111 19.07 9.25 -27.70
N LEU A 112 18.99 10.04 -26.64
CA LEU A 112 17.83 10.07 -25.76
C LEU A 112 16.97 11.28 -26.04
N THR A 113 15.65 11.13 -25.99
CA THR A 113 14.71 12.24 -26.18
C THR A 113 13.54 12.16 -25.20
N PRO A 114 12.90 13.30 -24.84
CA PRO A 114 11.57 13.29 -24.24
C PRO A 114 10.54 12.61 -25.16
N SER A 115 9.46 12.06 -24.59
CA SER A 115 8.45 11.30 -25.34
C SER A 115 7.72 12.08 -26.43
N ASN A 116 7.48 13.37 -26.23
CA ASN A 116 6.62 14.19 -27.08
C ASN A 116 7.35 15.30 -27.84
N MET A 117 8.67 15.42 -27.68
CA MET A 117 9.46 16.44 -28.35
C MET A 117 10.87 15.93 -28.61
N LEU A 118 11.34 16.05 -29.86
CA LEU A 118 12.73 15.78 -30.20
C LEU A 118 13.62 16.84 -29.54
N HIS A 119 14.46 16.43 -28.59
CA HIS A 119 15.30 17.37 -27.85
C HIS A 119 16.18 18.19 -28.81
N PRO A 120 16.28 19.54 -28.65
CA PRO A 120 17.01 20.38 -29.60
C PRO A 120 18.47 19.99 -29.81
N GLU A 121 19.18 19.60 -28.75
CA GLU A 121 20.57 19.15 -28.87
C GLU A 121 20.69 17.79 -29.57
N VAL A 122 19.68 16.93 -29.45
CA VAL A 122 19.63 15.64 -30.14
C VAL A 122 19.33 15.84 -31.61
N SER A 123 18.41 16.76 -31.95
CA SER A 123 18.17 17.20 -33.32
C SER A 123 19.45 17.69 -34.00
N LYS A 124 20.22 18.55 -33.31
CA LYS A 124 21.51 19.03 -33.82
C LYS A 124 22.54 17.91 -33.97
N GLU A 125 22.53 16.94 -33.05
CA GLU A 125 23.45 15.81 -33.11
C GLU A 125 23.12 14.87 -34.27
N ILE A 126 21.84 14.62 -34.56
CA ILE A 126 21.39 13.88 -35.76
C ILE A 126 21.89 14.57 -37.04
N GLU A 127 21.78 15.90 -37.11
CA GLU A 127 22.30 16.69 -38.23
C GLU A 127 23.84 16.63 -38.33
N ARG A 128 24.54 16.73 -37.19
CA ARG A 128 26.01 16.64 -37.14
C ARG A 128 26.52 15.30 -37.63
N LEU A 129 25.85 14.22 -37.25
CA LEU A 129 26.19 12.85 -37.63
C LEU A 129 25.83 12.53 -39.08
N GLY A 130 24.96 13.31 -39.73
CA GLY A 130 24.49 13.03 -41.08
C GLY A 130 23.66 11.75 -41.17
N VAL A 131 22.87 11.44 -40.13
CA VAL A 131 22.08 10.19 -40.03
C VAL A 131 21.07 10.09 -41.18
N THR A 132 21.07 8.97 -41.88
CA THR A 132 20.10 8.66 -42.94
C THR A 132 19.00 7.71 -42.49
N ASP A 133 19.29 6.89 -41.47
CA ASP A 133 18.38 5.87 -40.99
C ASP A 133 18.25 5.93 -39.45
N ILE A 134 17.04 6.10 -38.95
CA ILE A 134 16.77 6.14 -37.51
C ILE A 134 15.94 4.92 -37.10
N ILE A 135 16.40 4.27 -36.04
CA ILE A 135 15.64 3.22 -35.37
C ILE A 135 15.05 3.80 -34.09
N ILE A 136 13.73 3.95 -34.07
CA ILE A 136 13.01 4.33 -32.86
C ILE A 136 12.70 3.06 -32.06
N VAL A 137 13.14 3.02 -30.81
CA VAL A 137 12.85 1.92 -29.89
C VAL A 137 11.73 2.33 -28.94
N GLY A 138 10.62 1.60 -29.01
CA GLY A 138 9.42 1.84 -28.22
C GLY A 138 8.22 2.32 -29.02
N GLY A 139 7.02 2.07 -28.48
CA GLY A 139 5.75 2.43 -29.11
C GLY A 139 5.52 3.95 -29.17
N ALA A 140 4.40 4.36 -29.76
CA ALA A 140 4.03 5.77 -29.85
C ALA A 140 3.82 6.44 -28.49
N GLY A 141 3.48 5.66 -27.45
CA GLY A 141 3.41 6.14 -26.07
C GLY A 141 4.79 6.38 -25.42
N ALA A 142 5.84 5.74 -25.93
CA ALA A 142 7.22 5.98 -25.51
C ALA A 142 7.84 7.15 -26.29
N ILE A 143 7.74 7.12 -27.62
CA ILE A 143 8.20 8.20 -28.50
C ILE A 143 7.08 8.50 -29.49
N SER A 144 6.48 9.68 -29.39
CA SER A 144 5.32 10.08 -30.18
C SER A 144 5.56 9.97 -31.70
N TYR A 145 4.47 9.77 -32.45
CA TYR A 145 4.50 9.82 -33.91
C TYR A 145 4.94 11.19 -34.43
N GLN A 146 4.76 12.27 -33.67
CA GLN A 146 5.22 13.60 -34.05
C GLN A 146 6.74 13.67 -34.23
N ILE A 147 7.49 13.00 -33.36
CA ILE A 147 8.96 12.90 -33.50
C ILE A 147 9.31 12.09 -34.76
N GLU A 148 8.64 10.96 -34.98
CA GLU A 148 8.83 10.13 -36.18
C GLU A 148 8.54 10.91 -37.47
N GLU A 149 7.40 11.59 -37.55
CA GLU A 149 7.03 12.46 -38.67
C GLU A 149 8.03 13.60 -38.86
N GLN A 150 8.49 14.22 -37.76
CA GLN A 150 9.51 15.27 -37.81
C GLN A 150 10.82 14.74 -38.43
N LEU A 151 11.24 13.53 -38.08
CA LEU A 151 12.44 12.90 -38.63
C LEU A 151 12.23 12.50 -40.11
N ILE A 152 11.09 11.90 -40.47
CA ILE A 152 10.72 11.57 -41.85
C ILE A 152 10.68 12.82 -42.73
N SER A 153 10.13 13.93 -42.21
CA SER A 153 10.04 15.20 -42.96
C SER A 153 11.40 15.80 -43.32
N ARG A 154 12.46 15.40 -42.61
CA ARG A 154 13.86 15.77 -42.90
C ARG A 154 14.52 14.85 -43.92
N GLY A 155 13.78 13.88 -44.49
CA GLY A 155 14.29 12.92 -45.46
C GLY A 155 15.02 11.74 -44.83
N ILE A 156 14.85 11.49 -43.53
CA ILE A 156 15.44 10.37 -42.80
C ILE A 156 14.50 9.16 -42.90
N ASN A 157 15.05 7.97 -43.17
CA ASN A 157 14.30 6.72 -43.10
C ASN A 157 14.09 6.35 -41.63
N VAL A 158 12.84 6.20 -41.19
CA VAL A 158 12.56 5.86 -39.80
C VAL A 158 11.95 4.46 -39.71
N GLU A 159 12.57 3.60 -38.90
CA GLU A 159 12.02 2.31 -38.50
C GLU A 159 11.67 2.32 -37.01
N ARG A 160 10.40 2.08 -36.68
CA ARG A 160 9.97 1.90 -35.29
C ARG A 160 9.94 0.42 -34.92
N ILE A 161 10.61 0.06 -33.83
CA ILE A 161 10.56 -1.28 -33.23
C ILE A 161 9.81 -1.18 -31.90
N ALA A 162 8.61 -1.75 -31.86
CA ALA A 162 7.74 -1.71 -30.69
C ALA A 162 6.84 -2.96 -30.59
N GLY A 163 6.71 -3.50 -29.38
CA GLY A 163 5.71 -4.48 -28.99
C GLY A 163 4.47 -3.84 -28.36
N ALA A 164 3.47 -4.65 -27.99
CA ALA A 164 2.36 -4.20 -27.16
C ALA A 164 2.84 -3.79 -25.75
N ASP A 165 3.94 -4.38 -25.28
CA ASP A 165 4.59 -4.08 -24.01
C ASP A 165 6.13 -4.17 -24.12
N ARG A 166 6.83 -3.84 -23.02
CA ARG A 166 8.30 -3.92 -22.90
C ARG A 166 8.88 -5.29 -23.19
N TYR A 167 8.14 -6.36 -22.88
CA TYR A 167 8.60 -7.73 -23.06
C TYR A 167 8.56 -8.09 -24.55
N GLU A 168 7.47 -7.76 -25.24
CA GLU A 168 7.35 -7.96 -26.68
C GLU A 168 8.29 -7.02 -27.47
N THR A 169 8.48 -5.77 -27.02
CA THR A 169 9.50 -4.86 -27.59
C THR A 169 10.88 -5.50 -27.54
N SER A 170 11.26 -6.10 -26.40
CA SER A 170 12.55 -6.79 -26.25
C SER A 170 12.71 -7.98 -27.20
N VAL A 171 11.64 -8.74 -27.44
CA VAL A 171 11.63 -9.84 -28.43
C VAL A 171 11.78 -9.30 -29.85
N LYS A 172 11.07 -8.23 -30.21
CA LYS A 172 11.16 -7.62 -31.55
C LYS A 172 12.55 -7.04 -31.83
N ILE A 173 13.18 -6.43 -30.83
CA ILE A 173 14.59 -5.99 -30.93
C ILE A 173 15.51 -7.21 -31.11
N ALA A 174 15.27 -8.29 -30.35
CA ALA A 174 16.04 -9.52 -30.47
C ALA A 174 15.91 -10.17 -31.86
N GLU A 175 14.75 -10.08 -32.51
CA GLU A 175 14.55 -10.56 -33.89
C GLU A 175 15.38 -9.77 -34.90
N LYS A 176 15.63 -8.49 -34.65
CA LYS A 176 16.46 -7.64 -35.50
C LYS A 176 17.95 -7.95 -35.41
N LEU A 177 18.42 -8.66 -34.38
CA LEU A 177 19.83 -9.08 -34.28
C LEU A 177 20.19 -10.21 -35.27
N GLY A 178 19.20 -11.00 -35.70
CA GLY A 178 19.40 -12.14 -36.60
C GLY A 178 19.74 -13.43 -35.83
N LYS A 179 20.54 -14.31 -36.45
CA LYS A 179 20.82 -15.64 -35.88
C LYS A 179 21.80 -15.55 -34.70
N VAL A 180 21.29 -15.81 -33.51
CA VAL A 180 22.04 -15.86 -32.25
C VAL A 180 21.95 -17.25 -31.62
N THR A 181 22.91 -17.61 -30.77
CA THR A 181 22.93 -18.92 -30.08
C THR A 181 22.89 -18.79 -28.56
N GLN A 182 22.93 -17.57 -28.05
CA GLN A 182 22.90 -17.23 -26.63
C GLN A 182 21.93 -16.07 -26.42
N ALA A 183 21.30 -16.00 -25.25
CA ALA A 183 20.40 -14.91 -24.88
C ALA A 183 20.59 -14.53 -23.41
N VAL A 184 20.21 -13.29 -23.08
CA VAL A 184 20.22 -12.76 -21.72
C VAL A 184 18.78 -12.50 -21.29
N PHE A 185 18.46 -12.82 -20.04
CA PHE A 185 17.20 -12.54 -19.39
C PHE A 185 17.41 -11.59 -18.22
N ALA A 186 16.63 -10.51 -18.20
CA ALA A 186 16.63 -9.54 -17.11
C ALA A 186 15.18 -9.16 -16.78
N THR A 187 14.95 -8.60 -15.59
CA THR A 187 13.61 -8.16 -15.21
C THR A 187 13.15 -6.98 -16.09
N GLY A 188 11.89 -6.97 -16.50
CA GLY A 188 11.29 -5.82 -17.17
C GLY A 188 10.91 -4.68 -16.21
N THR A 189 10.91 -4.91 -14.90
CA THR A 189 10.43 -3.93 -13.90
C THR A 189 11.55 -3.11 -13.25
N GLY A 190 12.82 -3.43 -13.55
CA GLY A 190 13.99 -2.71 -13.06
C GLY A 190 15.10 -2.65 -14.11
N PHE A 191 16.01 -1.69 -13.97
CA PHE A 191 17.07 -1.43 -14.95
C PHE A 191 18.48 -1.94 -14.58
N PRO A 192 18.92 -2.03 -13.31
CA PRO A 192 20.33 -2.27 -13.00
C PRO A 192 20.88 -3.62 -13.50
N ASP A 193 20.05 -4.66 -13.48
CA ASP A 193 20.41 -5.99 -14.00
C ASP A 193 20.67 -5.95 -15.51
N SER A 194 19.80 -5.27 -16.26
CA SER A 194 19.97 -5.08 -17.71
C SER A 194 21.18 -4.21 -18.04
N LEU A 195 21.43 -3.14 -17.27
CA LEU A 195 22.61 -2.29 -17.47
C LEU A 195 23.92 -3.05 -17.22
N SER A 196 23.95 -3.92 -16.20
CA SER A 196 25.14 -4.69 -15.83
C SER A 196 25.69 -5.55 -16.96
N ILE A 197 24.81 -6.02 -17.85
CA ILE A 197 25.15 -6.88 -18.98
C ILE A 197 25.13 -6.13 -20.32
N SER A 198 24.68 -4.87 -20.37
CA SER A 198 24.39 -4.15 -21.62
C SER A 198 25.60 -4.04 -22.56
N SER A 199 26.77 -3.62 -22.07
CA SER A 199 27.97 -3.51 -22.92
C SER A 199 28.45 -4.87 -23.41
N ILE A 200 28.29 -5.92 -22.58
CA ILE A 200 28.66 -7.30 -22.90
C ILE A 200 27.73 -7.89 -23.94
N ALA A 201 26.43 -7.79 -23.72
CA ALA A 201 25.40 -8.21 -24.67
C ALA A 201 25.62 -7.51 -26.03
N ALA A 202 25.99 -6.24 -26.00
CA ALA A 202 26.29 -5.48 -27.20
C ALA A 202 27.49 -6.02 -27.99
N TYR A 203 28.66 -6.19 -27.36
CA TYR A 203 29.83 -6.68 -28.11
C TYR A 203 29.77 -8.18 -28.45
N THR A 204 28.98 -8.97 -27.72
CA THR A 204 28.78 -10.41 -27.98
C THR A 204 27.59 -10.71 -28.88
N ASN A 205 26.84 -9.68 -29.29
CA ASN A 205 25.61 -9.80 -30.08
C ASN A 205 24.56 -10.73 -29.42
N MET A 206 24.42 -10.65 -28.10
CA MET A 206 23.36 -11.37 -27.36
C MET A 206 22.12 -10.47 -27.24
N PRO A 207 20.92 -10.97 -27.54
CA PRO A 207 19.70 -10.25 -27.22
C PRO A 207 19.49 -10.21 -25.71
N ILE A 208 18.99 -9.06 -25.23
CA ILE A 208 18.46 -8.90 -23.88
C ILE A 208 16.94 -9.05 -23.98
N LEU A 209 16.41 -10.13 -23.41
CA LEU A 209 14.98 -10.44 -23.34
C LEU A 209 14.49 -10.08 -21.94
N LEU A 210 13.48 -9.22 -21.87
CA LEU A 210 12.87 -8.86 -20.60
C LEU A 210 11.85 -9.92 -20.18
N THR A 211 11.76 -10.20 -18.89
CA THR A 211 10.77 -11.13 -18.32
C THR A 211 10.11 -10.56 -17.08
N ASP A 212 8.90 -11.03 -16.79
CA ASP A 212 8.24 -10.84 -15.51
C ASP A 212 8.89 -11.74 -14.43
N LYS A 213 8.70 -11.38 -13.15
CA LYS A 213 9.26 -12.11 -12.02
C LYS A 213 8.84 -13.57 -11.98
N HIS A 214 7.58 -13.86 -12.24
CA HIS A 214 7.01 -15.20 -12.05
C HIS A 214 6.69 -15.90 -13.37
N ASN A 215 6.61 -15.16 -14.47
CA ASN A 215 6.14 -15.70 -15.74
C ASN A 215 7.12 -15.41 -16.87
N LEU A 216 7.62 -16.47 -17.51
CA LEU A 216 8.40 -16.34 -18.74
C LEU A 216 7.48 -15.96 -19.90
N ASN A 217 7.73 -14.82 -20.54
CA ASN A 217 6.88 -14.36 -21.64
C ASN A 217 6.82 -15.39 -22.79
N PRO A 218 5.63 -15.79 -23.29
CA PRO A 218 5.50 -16.75 -24.39
C PRO A 218 6.26 -16.36 -25.66
N GLY A 219 6.36 -15.07 -25.99
CA GLY A 219 7.15 -14.56 -27.10
C GLY A 219 8.64 -14.85 -26.94
N ALA A 220 9.17 -14.75 -25.72
CA ALA A 220 10.56 -15.12 -25.42
C ALA A 220 10.79 -16.63 -25.59
N VAL A 221 9.84 -17.46 -25.13
CA VAL A 221 9.86 -18.93 -25.37
C VAL A 221 9.92 -19.24 -26.85
N GLN A 222 9.02 -18.66 -27.64
CA GLN A 222 8.96 -18.87 -29.09
C GLN A 222 10.25 -18.41 -29.78
N TYR A 223 10.77 -17.24 -29.39
CA TYR A 223 12.04 -16.72 -29.90
C TYR A 223 13.19 -17.69 -29.62
N MET A 224 13.28 -18.21 -28.40
CA MET A 224 14.34 -19.15 -28.00
C MET A 224 14.29 -20.44 -28.82
N ILE A 225 13.11 -21.02 -29.01
CA ILE A 225 12.90 -22.24 -29.79
C ILE A 225 13.26 -21.99 -31.26
N LYS A 226 12.74 -20.91 -31.85
CA LYS A 226 12.97 -20.52 -33.25
C LYS A 226 14.46 -20.32 -33.55
N ASN A 227 15.17 -19.62 -32.68
CA ASN A 227 16.61 -19.34 -32.84
C ASN A 227 17.54 -20.44 -32.32
N LYS A 228 16.98 -21.52 -31.74
CA LYS A 228 17.73 -22.64 -31.16
C LYS A 228 18.77 -22.15 -30.14
N ILE A 229 18.32 -21.29 -29.22
CA ILE A 229 19.17 -20.75 -28.15
C ILE A 229 19.70 -21.92 -27.32
N LYS A 230 21.03 -21.99 -27.19
CA LYS A 230 21.72 -23.09 -26.50
C LYS A 230 22.23 -22.70 -25.12
N LYS A 231 22.48 -21.42 -24.92
CA LYS A 231 22.98 -20.85 -23.65
C LYS A 231 22.12 -19.66 -23.26
N ALA A 232 21.73 -19.59 -21.99
CA ALA A 232 21.01 -18.45 -21.46
C ALA A 232 21.69 -17.93 -20.21
N TYR A 233 21.69 -16.61 -20.04
CA TYR A 233 22.11 -15.95 -18.81
C TYR A 233 20.91 -15.27 -18.17
N ILE A 234 20.70 -15.51 -16.88
CA ILE A 234 19.68 -14.79 -16.09
C ILE A 234 20.43 -13.79 -15.21
N ILE A 235 20.16 -12.50 -15.38
CA ILE A 235 20.80 -11.44 -14.61
C ILE A 235 19.81 -10.95 -13.57
N GLY A 236 20.19 -11.08 -12.29
CA GLY A 236 19.33 -10.80 -11.15
C GLY A 236 18.99 -12.03 -10.31
N GLY A 237 18.76 -11.82 -9.01
CA GLY A 237 18.46 -12.89 -8.04
C GLY A 237 17.03 -13.44 -8.14
N GLU A 238 16.70 -14.42 -7.29
CA GLU A 238 15.36 -15.02 -7.25
C GLU A 238 14.25 -14.03 -6.82
N GLY A 239 14.62 -12.96 -6.13
CA GLY A 239 13.70 -11.89 -5.73
C GLY A 239 13.12 -11.10 -6.89
N VAL A 240 13.83 -11.03 -8.02
CA VAL A 240 13.45 -10.28 -9.24
C VAL A 240 13.11 -11.18 -10.43
N ILE A 241 13.72 -12.37 -10.52
CA ILE A 241 13.36 -13.41 -11.50
C ILE A 241 13.32 -14.75 -10.77
N ALA A 242 12.13 -15.25 -10.47
CA ALA A 242 11.93 -16.41 -9.61
C ALA A 242 12.50 -17.71 -10.20
N SER A 243 12.71 -18.70 -9.33
CA SER A 243 13.27 -20.01 -9.70
C SER A 243 12.44 -20.78 -10.73
N ASN A 244 11.12 -20.59 -10.76
CA ASN A 244 10.25 -21.21 -11.77
C ASN A 244 10.57 -20.69 -13.18
N VAL A 245 10.74 -19.38 -13.38
CA VAL A 245 11.15 -18.79 -14.67
C VAL A 245 12.50 -19.35 -15.12
N GLN A 246 13.46 -19.49 -14.20
CA GLN A 246 14.74 -20.15 -14.52
C GLN A 246 14.55 -21.61 -14.98
N ASN A 247 13.66 -22.35 -14.32
CA ASN A 247 13.38 -23.73 -14.69
C ASN A 247 12.75 -23.80 -16.08
N ASP A 248 11.85 -22.88 -16.41
CA ASP A 248 11.23 -22.78 -17.74
C ASP A 248 12.29 -22.49 -18.81
N ILE A 249 13.19 -21.53 -18.59
CA ILE A 249 14.32 -21.23 -19.50
C ILE A 249 15.21 -22.47 -19.70
N LYS A 250 15.49 -23.23 -18.62
CA LYS A 250 16.31 -24.45 -18.66
C LYS A 250 15.69 -25.57 -19.51
N THR A 251 14.36 -25.62 -19.64
CA THR A 251 13.70 -26.60 -20.52
C THR A 251 14.07 -26.39 -21.99
N ILE A 252 14.41 -25.17 -22.38
CA ILE A 252 14.75 -24.78 -23.76
C ILE A 252 16.28 -24.69 -23.93
N ALA A 253 16.96 -24.02 -23.01
CA ALA A 253 18.41 -23.83 -23.00
C ALA A 253 19.01 -24.48 -21.75
N ALA A 254 19.33 -25.77 -21.83
CA ALA A 254 19.87 -26.54 -20.69
C ALA A 254 21.12 -25.90 -20.05
N ASN A 255 21.93 -25.18 -20.85
CA ASN A 255 23.04 -24.37 -20.35
C ASN A 255 22.57 -22.97 -19.93
N THR A 256 21.74 -22.91 -18.88
CA THR A 256 21.30 -21.65 -18.27
C THR A 256 22.11 -21.36 -17.02
N LYS A 257 22.71 -20.17 -16.94
CA LYS A 257 23.47 -19.69 -15.79
C LYS A 257 22.84 -18.41 -15.22
N ARG A 258 22.55 -18.41 -13.92
CA ARG A 258 22.15 -17.19 -13.20
C ARG A 258 23.40 -16.45 -12.71
N LEU A 259 23.43 -15.15 -12.92
CA LEU A 259 24.44 -14.21 -12.43
C LEU A 259 23.69 -13.18 -11.56
N SER A 260 23.97 -13.19 -10.27
CA SER A 260 23.25 -12.36 -9.30
C SER A 260 24.11 -12.10 -8.09
N GLY A 261 23.91 -10.94 -7.48
CA GLY A 261 24.43 -10.57 -6.17
C GLY A 261 23.30 -10.27 -5.19
N SER A 262 23.68 -9.91 -3.96
CA SER A 262 22.73 -9.42 -2.95
C SER A 262 22.17 -8.03 -3.30
N ASP A 263 22.89 -7.27 -4.13
CA ASP A 263 22.46 -5.99 -4.68
C ASP A 263 22.86 -5.85 -6.16
N ARG A 264 22.57 -4.67 -6.74
CA ARG A 264 22.87 -4.36 -8.15
C ARG A 264 24.36 -4.30 -8.47
N PHE A 265 25.20 -3.95 -7.51
CA PHE A 265 26.64 -3.81 -7.68
C PHE A 265 27.33 -5.17 -7.64
N GLU A 266 26.93 -6.04 -6.71
CA GLU A 266 27.37 -7.43 -6.69
C GLU A 266 26.87 -8.20 -7.92
N THR A 267 25.67 -7.89 -8.43
CA THR A 267 25.21 -8.44 -9.71
C THR A 267 26.10 -7.96 -10.87
N ASN A 268 26.49 -6.69 -10.89
CA ASN A 268 27.45 -6.15 -11.86
C ASN A 268 28.82 -6.88 -11.78
N VAL A 269 29.33 -7.15 -10.57
CA VAL A 269 30.55 -7.93 -10.36
C VAL A 269 30.40 -9.38 -10.83
N ALA A 270 29.28 -10.05 -10.52
CA ALA A 270 29.02 -11.42 -10.96
C ALA A 270 28.98 -11.54 -12.50
N VAL A 271 28.42 -10.52 -13.15
CA VAL A 271 28.45 -10.40 -14.61
C VAL A 271 29.89 -10.19 -15.10
N MET A 272 30.62 -9.23 -14.56
CA MET A 272 32.00 -8.99 -15.00
C MET A 272 32.92 -10.19 -14.75
N ASP A 273 32.74 -10.95 -13.67
CA ASP A 273 33.56 -12.13 -13.37
C ASP A 273 33.33 -13.28 -14.36
N GLU A 274 32.09 -13.51 -14.79
CA GLU A 274 31.77 -14.48 -15.84
C GLU A 274 32.45 -14.13 -17.17
N PHE A 275 32.52 -12.83 -17.50
CA PHE A 275 33.02 -12.36 -18.79
C PHE A 275 34.44 -11.76 -18.72
N LYS A 276 35.16 -11.91 -17.61
CA LYS A 276 36.45 -11.24 -17.35
C LYS A 276 37.49 -11.46 -18.43
N ASP A 277 37.54 -12.67 -19.00
CA ASP A 277 38.52 -13.02 -20.04
C ASP A 277 38.20 -12.39 -21.40
N SER A 278 36.96 -11.90 -21.58
CA SER A 278 36.48 -11.21 -22.79
C SER A 278 36.45 -9.69 -22.63
N LEU A 279 36.58 -9.19 -21.40
CA LEU A 279 36.58 -7.77 -21.07
C LEU A 279 38.00 -7.18 -21.10
N ASN A 280 38.10 -5.93 -21.55
CA ASN A 280 39.34 -5.18 -21.61
C ASN A 280 39.35 -4.08 -20.54
N PHE A 281 39.96 -4.38 -19.39
CA PHE A 281 40.10 -3.49 -18.25
C PHE A 281 41.13 -2.35 -18.46
N LYS A 282 41.66 -2.18 -19.67
CA LYS A 282 42.39 -0.95 -20.04
C LYS A 282 41.46 0.25 -20.20
N ASN A 283 40.19 0.02 -20.55
CA ASN A 283 39.18 1.08 -20.59
C ASN A 283 38.08 0.73 -19.60
N ILE A 284 37.72 1.67 -18.74
CA ILE A 284 36.70 1.50 -17.71
C ILE A 284 35.69 2.62 -17.82
N TYR A 285 34.40 2.28 -17.82
CA TYR A 285 33.32 3.26 -17.79
C TYR A 285 32.63 3.21 -16.44
N LEU A 286 32.46 4.36 -15.80
CA LEU A 286 31.71 4.52 -14.56
C LEU A 286 30.36 5.14 -14.89
N ALA A 287 29.27 4.53 -14.40
CA ALA A 287 27.94 5.07 -14.56
C ALA A 287 27.12 4.89 -13.30
N VAL A 288 26.31 5.90 -12.98
CA VAL A 288 25.32 5.77 -11.91
C VAL A 288 24.29 4.71 -12.27
N ALA A 289 23.86 3.91 -11.30
CA ALA A 289 22.75 2.98 -11.50
C ALA A 289 21.87 2.83 -10.26
N ASP A 290 21.93 3.77 -9.33
CA ASP A 290 21.02 3.90 -8.19
C ASP A 290 20.77 5.39 -7.92
N GLY A 291 19.73 5.71 -7.17
CA GLY A 291 19.44 7.08 -6.77
C GLY A 291 18.01 7.33 -6.31
N PRO A 292 17.74 8.54 -5.79
CA PRO A 292 16.48 8.88 -5.15
C PRO A 292 15.31 8.99 -6.13
N TYR A 293 15.56 9.12 -7.44
CA TYR A 293 14.52 9.27 -8.46
C TYR A 293 14.13 7.94 -9.09
N GLY A 294 14.97 6.90 -8.97
CA GLY A 294 14.69 5.56 -9.49
C GLY A 294 14.70 5.48 -11.01
N ASP A 295 15.29 6.48 -11.68
CA ASP A 295 15.37 6.62 -13.12
C ASP A 295 16.80 6.95 -13.61
N GLU A 296 17.80 6.70 -12.76
CA GLU A 296 19.22 6.93 -13.01
C GLU A 296 19.85 5.86 -13.94
N PHE A 297 19.26 5.64 -15.11
CA PHE A 297 19.68 4.63 -16.10
C PHE A 297 20.28 5.24 -17.38
N ALA A 298 19.92 6.48 -17.69
CA ALA A 298 20.07 7.08 -19.01
C ALA A 298 21.54 7.19 -19.47
N ASP A 299 22.43 7.61 -18.57
CA ASP A 299 23.86 7.79 -18.86
C ASP A 299 24.56 6.44 -19.09
N ALA A 300 24.22 5.44 -18.27
CA ALA A 300 24.72 4.08 -18.43
C ALA A 300 24.23 3.43 -19.73
N LEU A 301 22.95 3.59 -20.06
CA LEU A 301 22.35 3.06 -21.27
C LEU A 301 23.07 3.58 -22.52
N SER A 302 23.18 4.91 -22.66
CA SER A 302 23.83 5.54 -23.81
C SER A 302 25.33 5.23 -23.85
N GLY A 303 26.01 5.19 -22.70
CA GLY A 303 27.43 4.87 -22.61
C GLY A 303 27.78 3.39 -22.80
N SER A 304 26.83 2.46 -22.60
CA SER A 304 27.08 1.03 -22.72
C SER A 304 27.48 0.59 -24.13
N VAL A 305 26.91 1.24 -25.15
CA VAL A 305 27.23 0.99 -26.56
C VAL A 305 28.64 1.48 -26.87
N LEU A 306 29.02 2.66 -26.36
CA LEU A 306 30.38 3.18 -26.48
C LEU A 306 31.40 2.22 -25.82
N ALA A 307 31.12 1.76 -24.60
CA ALA A 307 31.95 0.80 -23.89
C ALA A 307 32.15 -0.51 -24.66
N SER A 308 31.15 -0.94 -25.43
CA SER A 308 31.20 -2.18 -26.23
C SER A 308 32.27 -2.16 -27.35
N TYR A 309 32.63 -1.00 -27.90
CA TYR A 309 33.68 -0.89 -28.95
C TYR A 309 35.05 -1.27 -28.42
N THR A 310 35.33 -0.91 -27.17
CA THR A 310 36.58 -1.22 -26.49
C THR A 310 36.53 -2.53 -25.70
N LYS A 311 35.40 -3.26 -25.75
CA LYS A 311 35.09 -4.41 -24.87
C LYS A 311 35.26 -4.05 -23.38
N ALA A 312 34.94 -2.82 -23.03
CA ALA A 312 35.13 -2.29 -21.69
C ALA A 312 33.97 -2.69 -20.77
N PRO A 313 34.24 -2.96 -19.48
CA PRO A 313 33.19 -3.02 -18.48
C PRO A 313 32.55 -1.65 -18.27
N VAL A 314 31.24 -1.65 -18.03
CA VAL A 314 30.53 -0.54 -17.39
C VAL A 314 30.36 -0.92 -15.93
N ILE A 315 31.06 -0.21 -15.06
CA ILE A 315 30.99 -0.37 -13.62
C ILE A 315 29.86 0.51 -13.12
N LEU A 316 28.89 -0.12 -12.47
CA LEU A 316 27.78 0.56 -11.87
C LEU A 316 28.20 1.11 -10.50
N VAL A 317 27.91 2.39 -10.25
CA VAL A 317 28.26 3.09 -9.01
C VAL A 317 27.05 3.91 -8.50
N TYR A 318 27.14 4.43 -7.29
CA TYR A 318 26.17 5.43 -6.80
C TYR A 318 26.87 6.50 -5.94
N GLU A 319 26.73 6.45 -4.62
CA GLU A 319 27.40 7.34 -3.66
C GLU A 319 28.79 6.82 -3.28
N ASP A 320 29.12 5.56 -3.54
CA ASP A 320 30.46 4.98 -3.41
C ASP A 320 30.67 3.82 -4.40
N ILE A 321 31.88 3.25 -4.41
CA ILE A 321 32.17 1.97 -5.09
C ILE A 321 32.16 0.88 -4.01
N PRO A 322 31.26 -0.11 -4.09
CA PRO A 322 31.28 -1.23 -3.15
C PRO A 322 32.62 -1.94 -3.17
N GLN A 323 33.11 -2.33 -1.99
CA GLN A 323 34.45 -2.90 -1.83
C GLN A 323 34.70 -4.10 -2.75
N SER A 324 33.71 -4.97 -2.92
CA SER A 324 33.78 -6.13 -3.82
C SER A 324 33.99 -5.73 -5.28
N THR A 325 33.37 -4.64 -5.72
CA THR A 325 33.55 -4.06 -7.06
C THR A 325 34.94 -3.46 -7.20
N LEU A 326 35.38 -2.70 -6.21
CA LEU A 326 36.69 -2.07 -6.20
C LEU A 326 37.82 -3.10 -6.26
N GLU A 327 37.78 -4.15 -5.43
CA GLU A 327 38.75 -5.24 -5.43
C GLU A 327 38.77 -6.01 -6.75
N PHE A 328 37.59 -6.30 -7.29
CA PHE A 328 37.44 -7.02 -8.55
C PHE A 328 38.08 -6.24 -9.71
N VAL A 329 37.83 -4.94 -9.76
CA VAL A 329 38.31 -4.07 -10.84
C VAL A 329 39.80 -3.79 -10.67
N ASN A 330 40.26 -3.42 -9.47
CA ASN A 330 41.68 -3.13 -9.19
C ASN A 330 42.59 -4.32 -9.48
N SER A 331 42.13 -5.55 -9.23
CA SER A 331 42.91 -6.75 -9.53
C SER A 331 43.06 -7.06 -11.04
N ARG A 332 42.33 -6.35 -11.91
CA ARG A 332 42.32 -6.57 -13.37
C ARG A 332 42.67 -5.31 -14.17
N MET A 333 42.65 -4.16 -13.53
CA MET A 333 42.98 -2.87 -14.11
C MET A 333 44.39 -2.88 -14.71
N ALA A 334 44.53 -2.34 -15.92
CA ALA A 334 45.84 -2.16 -16.53
C ALA A 334 46.60 -0.99 -15.88
N ASN A 335 47.93 -1.03 -15.88
CA ASN A 335 48.76 0.06 -15.36
C ASN A 335 48.57 1.40 -16.12
N ASP A 336 48.11 1.34 -17.37
CA ASP A 336 47.81 2.49 -18.24
C ASP A 336 46.29 2.61 -18.51
N VAL A 337 45.48 2.39 -17.47
CA VAL A 337 44.02 2.46 -17.54
C VAL A 337 43.52 3.83 -18.02
N LYS A 338 42.43 3.80 -18.79
CA LYS A 338 41.60 4.96 -19.14
C LYS A 338 40.26 4.86 -18.43
N ILE A 339 39.89 5.87 -17.66
CA ILE A 339 38.62 5.92 -16.94
C ILE A 339 37.71 6.96 -17.58
N THR A 340 36.49 6.56 -17.92
CA THR A 340 35.45 7.45 -18.45
C THR A 340 34.28 7.51 -17.47
N ALA A 341 34.04 8.66 -16.85
CA ALA A 341 32.82 8.90 -16.07
C ALA A 341 31.68 9.34 -17.00
N LEU A 342 30.56 8.63 -16.94
CA LEU A 342 29.33 8.92 -17.68
C LEU A 342 28.38 9.70 -16.78
N GLY A 343 28.09 10.94 -17.16
CA GLY A 343 27.28 11.86 -16.37
C GLY A 343 28.08 12.88 -15.57
N GLY A 344 27.38 13.91 -15.09
CA GLY A 344 27.97 15.03 -14.33
C GLY A 344 28.49 14.61 -12.94
N GLU A 345 29.17 15.55 -12.26
CA GLU A 345 29.71 15.31 -10.91
C GLU A 345 28.61 15.01 -9.87
N ALA A 346 27.38 15.46 -10.11
CA ALA A 346 26.23 15.15 -9.26
C ALA A 346 25.80 13.67 -9.32
N VAL A 347 26.12 12.95 -10.40
CA VAL A 347 25.71 11.54 -10.60
C VAL A 347 26.88 10.57 -10.50
N VAL A 348 28.07 10.96 -10.98
CA VAL A 348 29.32 10.21 -10.74
C VAL A 348 30.31 11.20 -10.12
N PRO A 349 30.31 11.34 -8.78
CA PRO A 349 31.21 12.27 -8.10
C PRO A 349 32.69 11.99 -8.34
N GLU A 350 33.51 13.04 -8.31
CA GLU A 350 34.95 12.92 -8.57
C GLU A 350 35.66 12.01 -7.56
N TYR A 351 35.15 11.90 -6.33
CA TYR A 351 35.74 11.01 -5.33
C TYR A 351 35.52 9.52 -5.65
N ILE A 352 34.47 9.15 -6.39
CA ILE A 352 34.26 7.76 -6.86
C ILE A 352 35.33 7.40 -7.88
N VAL A 353 35.67 8.35 -8.76
CA VAL A 353 36.81 8.20 -9.67
C VAL A 353 38.11 8.05 -8.86
N GLY A 354 38.28 8.85 -7.79
CA GLY A 354 39.43 8.76 -6.89
C GLY A 354 39.58 7.44 -6.13
N ASP A 355 38.47 6.85 -5.68
CA ASP A 355 38.44 5.54 -4.99
C ASP A 355 38.92 4.43 -5.94
N LEU A 356 38.50 4.44 -7.21
CA LEU A 356 38.98 3.52 -8.23
C LEU A 356 40.48 3.67 -8.52
N LEU A 357 41.02 4.88 -8.38
CA LEU A 357 42.43 5.18 -8.56
C LEU A 357 43.30 4.84 -7.33
N ASN A 358 42.72 4.21 -6.30
CA ASN A 358 43.40 3.84 -5.06
C ASN A 358 44.05 5.03 -4.32
N ILE A 359 43.42 6.21 -4.42
CA ILE A 359 43.80 7.39 -3.63
C ILE A 359 43.19 7.19 -2.21
N GLU A 360 43.87 6.44 -1.34
CA GLU A 360 43.33 6.06 -0.02
C GLU A 360 42.97 7.26 0.86
N ARG A 361 41.71 7.27 1.34
CA ARG A 361 41.26 8.07 2.48
C ARG A 361 41.11 7.18 3.71
N PRO A 362 41.65 7.55 4.89
CA PRO A 362 41.37 6.81 6.14
C PRO A 362 39.86 6.81 6.50
N SER A 363 39.35 5.74 7.11
CA SER A 363 37.92 5.62 7.47
C SER A 363 37.62 6.16 8.87
N ILE A 364 36.43 6.73 9.05
CA ILE A 364 35.89 7.13 10.36
C ILE A 364 35.02 5.99 10.90
N TYR A 365 35.02 5.74 12.21
CA TYR A 365 34.06 4.84 12.84
C TYR A 365 33.21 5.58 13.87
N ILE A 366 31.91 5.25 13.95
CA ILE A 366 30.97 5.79 14.94
C ILE A 366 30.04 4.67 15.47
N LYS A 367 29.83 4.61 16.79
CA LYS A 367 28.96 3.63 17.45
C LYS A 367 28.15 4.22 18.59
N ALA A 368 26.88 3.81 18.72
CA ALA A 368 26.06 4.01 19.91
C ALA A 368 26.21 2.83 20.88
N ILE A 369 26.46 3.09 22.16
CA ILE A 369 26.83 2.05 23.14
C ILE A 369 25.60 1.45 23.86
N ASP A 370 24.47 2.18 23.94
CA ASP A 370 23.35 1.88 24.85
C ASP A 370 22.01 1.52 24.15
N ALA A 371 21.99 0.50 23.25
CA ALA A 371 20.80 0.05 22.52
C ALA A 371 20.30 -1.34 22.98
N PRO A 372 18.97 -1.66 22.91
CA PRO A 372 17.85 -0.88 22.37
C PRO A 372 17.15 0.06 23.37
N LEU A 373 16.40 1.06 22.88
CA LEU A 373 15.84 2.16 23.68
C LEU A 373 14.37 2.47 23.33
N SER A 374 13.52 2.72 24.34
CA SER A 374 12.22 3.41 24.19
C SER A 374 12.29 4.82 24.78
N VAL A 375 11.56 5.80 24.24
CA VAL A 375 11.53 7.19 24.78
C VAL A 375 10.09 7.70 24.81
N LYS A 376 9.58 8.02 26.00
CA LYS A 376 8.21 8.55 26.17
C LYS A 376 8.20 10.05 25.81
N PRO A 377 7.09 10.60 25.29
CA PRO A 377 6.96 12.04 25.09
C PRO A 377 7.26 12.80 26.39
N GLY A 378 8.17 13.78 26.32
CA GLY A 378 8.67 14.53 27.47
C GLY A 378 9.97 13.99 28.10
N ASP A 379 10.29 12.70 27.93
CA ASP A 379 11.52 12.12 28.46
C ASP A 379 12.75 12.64 27.70
N ILE A 380 13.87 12.75 28.42
CA ILE A 380 15.19 13.02 27.86
C ILE A 380 16.10 11.85 28.20
N LYS A 381 16.71 11.24 27.18
CA LYS A 381 17.72 10.20 27.33
C LYS A 381 19.03 10.63 26.68
N TYR A 382 20.14 10.13 27.23
CA TYR A 382 21.48 10.35 26.71
C TYR A 382 22.09 9.00 26.35
N ILE A 383 22.68 8.91 25.16
CA ILE A 383 23.43 7.75 24.69
C ILE A 383 24.87 8.15 24.44
N SER A 384 25.80 7.33 24.93
CA SER A 384 27.23 7.53 24.69
C SER A 384 27.60 7.16 23.25
N LEU A 385 28.34 8.02 22.55
CA LEU A 385 28.88 7.74 21.22
C LEU A 385 30.39 7.52 21.26
N GLU A 386 30.86 6.47 20.60
CA GLU A 386 32.28 6.21 20.36
C GLU A 386 32.63 6.64 18.92
N VAL A 387 33.63 7.51 18.75
CA VAL A 387 34.08 8.00 17.42
C VAL A 387 35.60 8.00 17.29
N ASN A 388 36.11 7.55 16.14
CA ASN A 388 37.55 7.54 15.82
C ASN A 388 37.76 7.94 14.35
N PRO A 389 38.59 8.95 14.03
CA PRO A 389 39.35 9.81 14.95
C PRO A 389 38.47 10.76 15.78
N LYS A 390 38.92 11.13 16.97
CA LYS A 390 38.12 11.86 17.99
C LYS A 390 37.65 13.25 17.55
N ASP A 391 38.25 13.81 16.51
CA ASP A 391 37.95 15.12 15.93
C ASP A 391 36.93 15.05 14.78
N ALA A 392 36.42 13.86 14.42
CA ALA A 392 35.37 13.72 13.43
C ALA A 392 34.07 14.41 13.90
N LYS A 393 33.42 15.15 13.00
CA LYS A 393 32.16 15.83 13.31
C LYS A 393 31.01 14.86 13.18
N ILE A 394 30.19 14.78 14.22
CA ILE A 394 28.99 13.92 14.26
C ILE A 394 27.76 14.77 14.05
N THR A 395 26.87 14.33 13.16
CA THR A 395 25.52 14.86 13.01
C THR A 395 24.50 13.75 13.24
N ALA A 396 23.34 14.09 13.78
CA ALA A 396 22.22 13.16 13.93
C ALA A 396 21.03 13.67 13.13
N ALA A 397 20.40 12.78 12.36
CA ALA A 397 19.16 13.03 11.66
C ALA A 397 18.09 12.05 12.12
N VAL A 398 16.84 12.51 12.22
CA VAL A 398 15.68 11.72 12.59
C VAL A 398 14.75 11.64 11.39
N ASN A 399 14.28 10.43 11.06
CA ASN A 399 13.31 10.27 9.97
C ASN A 399 11.94 10.89 10.29
N LYS A 400 11.63 11.13 11.57
CA LYS A 400 10.39 11.78 12.04
C LYS A 400 10.68 12.80 13.15
N PRO A 401 11.11 14.04 12.81
CA PRO A 401 11.46 15.07 13.79
C PRO A 401 10.33 15.46 14.75
N GLY A 402 9.08 15.26 14.35
CA GLY A 402 7.91 15.52 15.20
C GLY A 402 7.68 14.47 16.31
N VAL A 403 8.38 13.34 16.28
CA VAL A 403 8.22 12.23 17.24
C VAL A 403 9.32 12.25 18.30
N VAL A 404 10.57 12.45 17.89
CA VAL A 404 11.69 12.72 18.79
C VAL A 404 12.55 13.84 18.22
N SER A 405 13.15 14.62 19.11
CA SER A 405 14.19 15.59 18.75
C SER A 405 15.54 15.07 19.21
N VAL A 406 16.56 15.26 18.38
CA VAL A 406 17.92 14.78 18.64
C VAL A 406 18.90 15.93 18.58
N SER A 407 19.93 15.86 19.41
CA SER A 407 21.07 16.78 19.37
C SER A 407 22.33 16.04 19.79
N ILE A 408 23.48 16.47 19.26
CA ILE A 408 24.79 15.98 19.69
C ILE A 408 25.35 16.97 20.72
N LEU A 409 25.72 16.46 21.89
CA LEU A 409 26.33 17.21 22.99
C LEU A 409 27.53 16.41 23.50
N ASP A 410 28.75 16.94 23.36
CA ASP A 410 29.99 16.36 23.92
C ASP A 410 30.15 14.84 23.64
N ASN A 411 30.08 14.43 22.37
CA ASN A 411 30.12 13.02 21.94
C ASN A 411 29.03 12.13 22.55
N SER A 412 27.91 12.71 22.98
CA SER A 412 26.71 12.00 23.39
C SER A 412 25.52 12.42 22.54
N LEU A 413 24.68 11.44 22.18
CA LEU A 413 23.40 11.67 21.53
C LEU A 413 22.35 11.96 22.60
N ARG A 414 21.83 13.18 22.63
CA ARG A 414 20.69 13.56 23.45
C ARG A 414 19.41 13.38 22.65
N ILE A 415 18.50 12.56 23.18
CA ILE A 415 17.21 12.24 22.57
C ILE A 415 16.12 12.77 23.50
N ARG A 416 15.20 13.56 22.97
CA ARG A 416 14.01 14.02 23.69
C ARG A 416 12.76 13.54 22.98
N GLY A 417 11.89 12.82 23.70
CA GLY A 417 10.59 12.42 23.19
C GLY A 417 9.68 13.63 22.98
N VAL A 418 9.05 13.72 21.81
CA VAL A 418 8.16 14.82 21.42
C VAL A 418 6.72 14.33 21.26
N SER A 419 6.51 13.28 20.46
CA SER A 419 5.21 12.64 20.25
C SER A 419 5.37 11.13 20.03
N GLN A 420 4.32 10.41 19.64
CA GLN A 420 4.34 8.94 19.49
C GLN A 420 4.74 8.50 18.09
N GLY A 421 5.54 7.44 17.99
CA GLY A 421 5.83 6.77 16.72
C GLY A 421 7.15 6.03 16.74
N PHE A 422 7.33 5.14 15.76
CA PHE A 422 8.62 4.51 15.48
C PHE A 422 9.57 5.54 14.85
N VAL A 423 10.78 5.63 15.39
CA VAL A 423 11.81 6.55 14.89
C VAL A 423 13.12 5.82 14.67
N THR A 424 13.75 6.11 13.54
CA THR A 424 15.14 5.75 13.27
C THR A 424 15.97 7.02 13.34
N ILE A 425 17.03 6.99 14.15
CA ILE A 425 18.05 8.01 14.22
C ILE A 425 19.23 7.56 13.37
N THR A 426 19.62 8.37 12.39
CA THR A 426 20.83 8.18 11.60
C THR A 426 21.91 9.09 12.14
N LEU A 427 23.02 8.50 12.58
CA LEU A 427 24.24 9.20 12.97
C LEU A 427 25.18 9.21 11.78
N THR A 428 25.75 10.37 11.44
CA THR A 428 26.74 10.53 10.38
C THR A 428 28.00 11.14 10.97
N ALA A 429 29.14 10.50 10.73
CA ALA A 429 30.45 11.01 11.10
C ALA A 429 31.20 11.49 9.84
N LYS A 430 31.67 12.73 9.85
CA LYS A 430 32.36 13.37 8.73
C LYS A 430 33.71 13.97 9.13
N ARG A 431 34.70 13.83 8.25
CA ARG A 431 36.02 14.47 8.38
C ARG A 431 36.65 14.64 6.98
N PRO A 432 37.11 15.84 6.60
CA PRO A 432 37.79 16.05 5.32
C PRO A 432 38.98 15.10 5.13
N GLY A 433 39.06 14.46 3.96
CA GLY A 433 40.11 13.48 3.64
C GLY A 433 39.87 12.08 4.22
N TYR A 434 38.72 11.84 4.86
CA TYR A 434 38.31 10.53 5.34
C TYR A 434 37.03 10.06 4.62
N LYS A 435 36.73 8.76 4.66
CA LYS A 435 35.42 8.22 4.23
C LYS A 435 34.36 8.54 5.30
N ASP A 436 33.26 9.17 4.89
CA ASP A 436 32.09 9.43 5.76
C ASP A 436 31.46 8.08 6.18
N THR A 437 31.00 7.99 7.43
CA THR A 437 30.40 6.75 7.97
C THR A 437 29.09 7.03 8.67
N THR A 438 28.12 6.12 8.51
CA THR A 438 26.80 6.20 9.15
C THR A 438 26.51 5.04 10.09
N ALA A 439 25.74 5.29 11.16
CA ALA A 439 25.18 4.28 12.05
C ALA A 439 23.71 4.58 12.35
N THR A 440 22.87 3.56 12.46
CA THR A 440 21.43 3.71 12.74
C THR A 440 21.08 3.22 14.13
N LEU A 441 20.17 3.94 14.80
CA LEU A 441 19.60 3.58 16.09
C LEU A 441 18.06 3.61 15.98
N GLU A 442 17.40 2.53 16.40
CA GLU A 442 15.94 2.43 16.42
C GLU A 442 15.39 2.74 17.81
N ILE A 443 14.30 3.52 17.85
CA ILE A 443 13.56 3.82 19.08
C ILE A 443 12.23 3.08 19.08
N SER A 444 12.03 2.26 20.11
CA SER A 444 10.79 1.52 20.31
C SER A 444 9.62 2.47 20.65
N PRO A 445 8.41 2.25 20.09
CA PRO A 445 7.24 3.10 20.32
C PRO A 445 6.60 2.88 21.71
N CYS A 446 5.84 3.87 22.20
CA CYS A 446 5.07 3.79 23.46
C CYS A 446 3.55 3.69 23.19
N ILE A 447 2.78 3.10 24.12
CA ILE A 447 1.30 3.05 24.10
C ILE A 447 0.74 4.22 24.94
N LEU A 448 -0.32 4.90 24.48
CA LEU A 448 -0.95 6.02 25.19
C LEU A 448 -2.37 5.66 25.63
N ASN A 449 -2.69 5.83 26.92
CA ASN A 449 -4.07 6.02 27.36
C ASN A 449 -4.41 7.52 27.24
N VAL A 450 -5.38 7.85 26.40
CA VAL A 450 -5.68 9.23 25.97
C VAL A 450 -6.25 10.05 27.11
N GLU A 451 -7.24 9.51 27.81
CA GLU A 451 -7.99 10.19 28.87
C GLU A 451 -7.11 10.47 30.09
N LYS A 452 -6.14 9.58 30.36
CA LYS A 452 -5.16 9.75 31.46
C LYS A 452 -3.89 10.45 31.03
N ASN A 453 -3.72 10.75 29.73
CA ASN A 453 -2.49 11.27 29.15
C ASN A 453 -1.22 10.55 29.65
N SER A 454 -1.29 9.21 29.73
CA SER A 454 -0.29 8.37 30.38
C SER A 454 0.28 7.34 29.40
N PHE A 455 1.61 7.12 29.45
CA PHE A 455 2.32 6.25 28.51
C PHE A 455 2.76 4.93 29.16
N TYR A 456 2.59 3.84 28.41
CA TYR A 456 2.89 2.47 28.82
C TYR A 456 3.83 1.79 27.82
N ASP A 457 4.59 0.83 28.33
CA ASP A 457 5.57 0.07 27.54
C ASP A 457 4.95 -1.20 26.91
N THR A 458 3.83 -1.68 27.46
CA THR A 458 3.03 -2.80 26.92
C THR A 458 1.56 -2.42 26.76
N ILE A 459 0.87 -3.07 25.82
CA ILE A 459 -0.56 -2.88 25.61
C ILE A 459 -1.35 -3.39 26.82
N GLN A 460 -0.97 -4.55 27.38
CA GLN A 460 -1.67 -5.12 28.53
C GLN A 460 -1.57 -4.22 29.78
N ASP A 461 -0.43 -3.56 30.01
CA ASP A 461 -0.31 -2.62 31.13
C ASP A 461 -1.23 -1.40 30.96
N ALA A 462 -1.35 -0.89 29.73
CA ALA A 462 -2.30 0.17 29.43
C ALA A 462 -3.73 -0.29 29.73
N VAL A 463 -4.12 -1.49 29.28
CA VAL A 463 -5.45 -2.07 29.55
C VAL A 463 -5.68 -2.25 31.06
N ASN A 464 -4.69 -2.76 31.80
CA ASN A 464 -4.77 -2.98 33.25
C ASN A 464 -5.00 -1.68 34.02
N LYS A 465 -4.35 -0.59 33.61
CA LYS A 465 -4.43 0.72 34.26
C LYS A 465 -5.58 1.59 33.76
N SER A 466 -6.29 1.19 32.72
CA SER A 466 -7.43 1.92 32.16
C SER A 466 -8.70 1.76 33.00
N SER A 467 -9.61 2.72 32.87
CA SER A 467 -10.99 2.67 33.39
C SER A 467 -11.96 2.29 32.25
N PRO A 468 -13.19 1.80 32.53
CA PRO A 468 -14.21 1.63 31.50
C PRO A 468 -14.45 2.93 30.72
N GLY A 469 -14.54 2.85 29.39
CA GLY A 469 -14.67 4.02 28.51
C GLY A 469 -13.37 4.65 28.03
N ASP A 470 -12.21 4.28 28.60
CA ASP A 470 -10.92 4.82 28.18
C ASP A 470 -10.52 4.36 26.75
N THR A 471 -9.72 5.19 26.09
CA THR A 471 -9.13 4.98 24.78
C THR A 471 -7.63 4.76 24.90
N ILE A 472 -7.18 3.63 24.38
CA ILE A 472 -5.77 3.24 24.28
C ILE A 472 -5.34 3.34 22.81
N LYS A 473 -4.39 4.24 22.53
CA LYS A 473 -3.74 4.38 21.22
C LYS A 473 -2.41 3.65 21.19
N ILE A 474 -2.28 2.72 20.25
CA ILE A 474 -1.09 1.89 20.04
C ILE A 474 -0.33 2.42 18.82
N ALA A 475 0.94 2.76 18.99
CA ALA A 475 1.78 3.23 17.89
C ALA A 475 2.14 2.08 16.92
N SER A 476 2.67 2.41 15.73
CA SER A 476 3.26 1.42 14.82
C SER A 476 4.40 0.67 15.51
N GLY A 477 4.38 -0.66 15.47
CA GLY A 477 5.37 -1.52 16.09
C GLY A 477 4.87 -2.96 16.16
N THR A 478 5.77 -3.90 16.46
CA THR A 478 5.40 -5.29 16.77
C THR A 478 5.42 -5.48 18.28
N TYR A 479 4.25 -5.79 18.84
CA TYR A 479 4.01 -6.03 20.25
C TYR A 479 3.84 -7.53 20.43
N ASN A 480 4.86 -8.17 21.00
CA ASN A 480 4.77 -9.58 21.31
C ASN A 480 3.94 -9.72 22.59
N GLU A 481 2.61 -9.87 22.52
CA GLU A 481 1.73 -9.85 23.70
C GLU A 481 0.46 -10.69 23.48
N HIS A 482 -0.22 -11.05 24.57
CA HIS A 482 -1.59 -11.52 24.57
C HIS A 482 -2.45 -10.55 25.38
N ILE A 483 -3.55 -10.08 24.81
CA ILE A 483 -4.35 -9.00 25.41
C ILE A 483 -5.65 -9.55 26.00
N VAL A 484 -5.94 -9.22 27.26
CA VAL A 484 -7.18 -9.54 27.95
C VAL A 484 -7.89 -8.23 28.34
N ILE A 485 -9.09 -8.04 27.80
CA ILE A 485 -9.99 -6.93 28.07
C ILE A 485 -11.14 -7.42 28.95
N ASN A 486 -11.29 -6.78 30.10
CA ASN A 486 -12.29 -7.08 31.13
C ASN A 486 -12.97 -5.80 31.66
N LYS A 487 -13.11 -4.79 30.80
CA LYS A 487 -13.70 -3.47 31.10
C LYS A 487 -14.61 -3.05 29.97
N ASP A 488 -15.80 -2.58 30.31
CA ASP A 488 -16.77 -2.07 29.33
C ASP A 488 -16.27 -0.82 28.61
N ASN A 489 -16.74 -0.62 27.38
CA ASN A 489 -16.54 0.58 26.56
C ASN A 489 -15.07 0.96 26.32
N LEU A 490 -14.13 0.02 26.51
CA LEU A 490 -12.71 0.27 26.28
C LEU A 490 -12.42 0.30 24.78
N LYS A 491 -11.61 1.27 24.33
CA LYS A 491 -11.21 1.39 22.93
C LYS A 491 -9.72 1.09 22.77
N LEU A 492 -9.38 0.21 21.85
CA LEU A 492 -8.02 -0.20 21.51
C LEU A 492 -7.76 0.11 20.03
N ILE A 493 -7.02 1.19 19.77
CA ILE A 493 -6.88 1.77 18.43
C ILE A 493 -5.40 1.73 18.02
N GLY A 494 -5.08 0.94 17.00
CA GLY A 494 -3.77 0.95 16.37
C GLY A 494 -3.55 2.16 15.47
N TYR A 495 -2.29 2.51 15.23
CA TYR A 495 -1.93 3.64 14.37
C TYR A 495 -2.28 3.38 12.91
N ASP A 496 -1.91 2.18 12.44
CA ASP A 496 -2.22 1.71 11.10
C ASP A 496 -2.15 0.17 11.10
N ARG A 497 -3.12 -0.46 10.43
CA ARG A 497 -3.30 -1.91 10.41
C ARG A 497 -2.04 -2.65 9.96
N ASP A 498 -1.30 -2.10 9.01
CA ASP A 498 -0.16 -2.79 8.39
C ASP A 498 1.14 -2.61 9.20
N THR A 499 1.13 -1.72 10.21
CA THR A 499 2.33 -1.39 11.00
C THR A 499 2.17 -1.56 12.51
N THR A 500 0.94 -1.58 13.04
CA THR A 500 0.66 -1.92 14.45
C THR A 500 0.30 -3.40 14.52
N ILE A 501 1.22 -4.22 14.99
CA ILE A 501 1.13 -5.69 14.95
C ILE A 501 1.13 -6.22 16.39
N ILE A 502 0.09 -6.95 16.76
CA ILE A 502 0.09 -7.82 17.93
C ILE A 502 0.52 -9.21 17.45
N ASP A 503 1.70 -9.63 17.89
CA ASP A 503 2.29 -10.92 17.53
C ASP A 503 2.24 -11.85 18.73
N ALA A 504 1.38 -12.86 18.69
CA ALA A 504 1.14 -13.73 19.82
C ALA A 504 2.20 -14.85 19.99
N THR A 505 3.39 -14.74 19.37
CA THR A 505 4.43 -15.80 19.32
C THR A 505 5.23 -16.06 20.61
N GLN A 506 5.04 -15.26 21.68
CA GLN A 506 6.00 -15.12 22.78
C GLN A 506 6.59 -16.42 23.39
N ASP A 507 5.85 -17.54 23.45
CA ASP A 507 6.27 -18.72 24.23
C ASP A 507 6.72 -19.94 23.40
N GLY A 508 6.76 -19.87 22.06
CA GLY A 508 7.02 -21.06 21.21
C GLY A 508 6.00 -22.22 21.42
N ARG A 509 4.94 -21.97 22.19
CA ARG A 509 3.82 -22.83 22.58
C ARG A 509 2.61 -21.96 22.89
N THR A 510 1.81 -21.58 21.90
CA THR A 510 0.69 -20.66 22.12
C THR A 510 -0.62 -21.42 22.17
N THR A 511 -1.22 -21.52 23.36
CA THR A 511 -2.59 -22.04 23.60
C THR A 511 -3.56 -20.92 24.00
N LYS A 512 -3.21 -19.67 23.71
CA LYS A 512 -3.92 -18.45 24.13
C LYS A 512 -4.37 -17.65 22.92
N ALA A 513 -5.51 -16.96 23.07
CA ALA A 513 -5.99 -16.01 22.07
C ALA A 513 -5.01 -14.82 21.91
N GLY A 514 -4.98 -14.20 20.73
CA GLY A 514 -4.25 -12.94 20.53
C GLY A 514 -4.88 -11.81 21.34
N ILE A 515 -6.20 -11.62 21.18
CA ILE A 515 -7.01 -10.73 22.01
C ILE A 515 -8.22 -11.48 22.56
N LYS A 516 -8.51 -11.27 23.84
CA LYS A 516 -9.62 -11.87 24.57
C LYS A 516 -10.48 -10.80 25.23
N ILE A 517 -11.75 -10.72 24.85
CA ILE A 517 -12.77 -9.83 25.43
C ILE A 517 -13.75 -10.70 26.23
N VAL A 518 -13.87 -10.45 27.54
CA VAL A 518 -14.69 -11.30 28.41
C VAL A 518 -15.47 -10.46 29.40
N ASN A 519 -16.79 -10.68 29.45
CA ASN A 519 -17.69 -9.93 30.34
C ASN A 519 -17.49 -8.42 30.17
N SER A 520 -17.43 -7.96 28.94
CA SER A 520 -17.10 -6.57 28.61
C SER A 520 -17.83 -6.12 27.36
N SER A 521 -18.80 -5.23 27.52
CA SER A 521 -19.63 -4.75 26.41
C SER A 521 -19.15 -3.39 25.90
N GLY A 522 -19.43 -3.07 24.64
CA GLY A 522 -19.05 -1.79 24.02
C GLY A 522 -17.57 -1.66 23.68
N VAL A 523 -16.81 -2.76 23.65
CA VAL A 523 -15.37 -2.73 23.37
C VAL A 523 -15.14 -2.43 21.89
N GLU A 524 -14.13 -1.64 21.59
CA GLU A 524 -13.82 -1.21 20.23
C GLU A 524 -12.36 -1.51 19.89
N ILE A 525 -12.09 -2.27 18.83
CA ILE A 525 -10.75 -2.60 18.37
C ILE A 525 -10.59 -2.20 16.91
N ARG A 526 -9.61 -1.33 16.61
CA ARG A 526 -9.39 -0.82 15.25
C ARG A 526 -7.94 -0.76 14.81
N ASN A 527 -7.72 -0.77 13.50
CA ASN A 527 -6.47 -0.33 12.84
C ASN A 527 -5.21 -1.09 13.29
N LEU A 528 -5.28 -2.41 13.47
CA LEU A 528 -4.15 -3.23 13.86
C LEU A 528 -4.18 -4.63 13.22
N THR A 529 -3.03 -5.29 13.24
CA THR A 529 -2.87 -6.70 12.87
C THR A 529 -2.83 -7.57 14.14
N VAL A 530 -3.50 -8.73 14.13
CA VAL A 530 -3.29 -9.80 15.12
C VAL A 530 -2.80 -11.04 14.39
N ARG A 531 -1.65 -11.58 14.80
CA ARG A 531 -1.08 -12.76 14.16
C ARG A 531 -0.49 -13.77 15.13
N ASN A 532 -0.33 -14.99 14.62
CA ASN A 532 0.37 -16.10 15.25
C ASN A 532 -0.20 -16.54 16.62
N ALA A 533 -1.48 -16.31 16.89
CA ALA A 533 -2.13 -16.82 18.09
C ALA A 533 -2.53 -18.29 17.91
N GLY A 534 -2.42 -19.13 18.95
CA GLY A 534 -3.05 -20.47 18.93
C GLY A 534 -2.44 -21.55 18.02
N VAL A 535 -1.21 -21.41 17.52
CA VAL A 535 -0.63 -22.19 16.39
C VAL A 535 -0.16 -23.63 16.73
N LYS A 536 -0.29 -24.14 17.97
CA LYS A 536 0.21 -25.49 18.31
C LYS A 536 -0.75 -26.31 19.17
N ARG A 537 -1.36 -27.34 18.59
CA ARG A 537 -2.20 -28.32 19.29
C ARG A 537 -1.32 -29.28 20.12
N THR A 538 -1.41 -29.22 21.45
CA THR A 538 -0.93 -30.33 22.31
C THR A 538 -2.04 -31.39 22.40
N LYS A 539 -1.71 -32.64 22.77
CA LYS A 539 -2.71 -33.72 22.95
C LYS A 539 -3.76 -33.43 24.05
N GLU A 540 -3.67 -32.31 24.73
CA GLU A 540 -4.58 -31.86 25.79
C GLU A 540 -5.62 -30.92 25.18
N LYS A 541 -6.90 -31.26 25.32
CA LYS A 541 -8.08 -30.64 24.67
C LYS A 541 -8.44 -29.21 25.18
N THR A 542 -7.49 -28.37 25.57
CA THR A 542 -7.80 -27.13 26.33
C THR A 542 -7.25 -25.82 25.75
N SER A 543 -6.82 -25.77 24.48
CA SER A 543 -6.13 -24.59 23.93
C SER A 543 -7.06 -23.54 23.30
N GLU A 544 -7.06 -22.33 23.84
CA GLU A 544 -7.70 -21.12 23.27
C GLU A 544 -6.98 -20.71 21.98
N SER A 545 -7.39 -21.29 20.85
CA SER A 545 -6.65 -21.22 19.59
C SER A 545 -7.25 -20.15 18.67
N TYR A 546 -7.29 -18.90 19.12
CA TYR A 546 -8.10 -17.85 18.48
C TYR A 546 -7.29 -16.59 18.15
N GLY A 547 -7.56 -15.92 17.03
CA GLY A 547 -7.07 -14.56 16.80
C GLY A 547 -7.69 -13.60 17.82
N ILE A 548 -9.01 -13.43 17.72
CA ILE A 548 -9.84 -12.68 18.68
C ILE A 548 -10.93 -13.58 19.23
N PHE A 549 -11.06 -13.62 20.56
CA PHE A 549 -12.10 -14.37 21.28
C PHE A 549 -12.97 -13.45 22.12
N MET A 550 -14.29 -13.62 22.01
CA MET A 550 -15.30 -12.85 22.73
C MET A 550 -16.22 -13.79 23.50
N LEU A 551 -16.50 -13.44 24.76
CA LEU A 551 -17.43 -14.18 25.63
C LEU A 551 -18.27 -13.22 26.46
N ASN A 552 -19.59 -13.38 26.43
CA ASN A 552 -20.54 -12.56 27.20
C ASN A 552 -20.25 -11.04 27.04
N SER A 553 -20.16 -10.58 25.79
CA SER A 553 -19.62 -9.27 25.42
C SER A 553 -20.42 -8.70 24.26
N ASP A 554 -21.31 -7.76 24.56
CA ASP A 554 -22.26 -7.19 23.60
C ASP A 554 -21.76 -5.88 23.00
N LYS A 555 -22.38 -5.46 21.87
CA LYS A 555 -22.24 -4.10 21.31
C LYS A 555 -20.80 -3.67 21.02
N SER A 556 -19.90 -4.63 20.84
CA SER A 556 -18.50 -4.40 20.55
C SER A 556 -18.25 -4.32 19.05
N MET A 557 -17.17 -3.67 18.66
CA MET A 557 -16.84 -3.41 17.27
C MET A 557 -15.39 -3.79 16.97
N LEU A 558 -15.21 -4.63 15.95
CA LEU A 558 -13.93 -4.99 15.36
C LEU A 558 -13.89 -4.38 13.94
N ASP A 559 -13.04 -3.40 13.71
CA ASP A 559 -13.04 -2.60 12.47
C ASP A 559 -11.64 -2.42 11.87
N ASN A 560 -11.51 -2.66 10.57
CA ASN A 560 -10.25 -2.51 9.82
C ASN A 560 -9.06 -3.27 10.46
N LEU A 561 -9.29 -4.54 10.82
CA LEU A 561 -8.25 -5.41 11.37
C LEU A 561 -7.64 -6.29 10.28
N TYR A 562 -6.37 -6.68 10.46
CA TYR A 562 -5.78 -7.79 9.71
C TYR A 562 -5.53 -8.97 10.64
N LEU A 563 -6.37 -9.98 10.52
CA LEU A 563 -6.23 -11.23 11.25
C LEU A 563 -5.55 -12.22 10.33
N ARG A 564 -4.32 -12.59 10.67
CA ARG A 564 -3.56 -13.52 9.85
C ARG A 564 -2.84 -14.51 10.72
N GLY A 565 -2.87 -15.75 10.31
CA GLY A 565 -1.85 -16.64 10.82
C GLY A 565 -2.19 -17.25 12.17
N ASN A 566 -3.45 -17.15 12.60
CA ASN A 566 -3.88 -17.58 13.92
C ASN A 566 -4.36 -19.05 13.86
N GLY A 567 -4.84 -19.56 15.00
CA GLY A 567 -5.14 -20.98 15.22
C GLY A 567 -6.42 -21.46 14.52
N GLU A 568 -7.36 -21.99 15.30
CA GLU A 568 -8.60 -22.62 14.82
C GLU A 568 -9.60 -21.60 14.26
N TYR A 569 -9.71 -20.43 14.91
CA TYR A 569 -10.64 -19.37 14.50
C TYR A 569 -9.93 -18.02 14.48
N GLU A 570 -10.14 -17.22 13.43
CA GLU A 570 -9.60 -15.86 13.39
C GLU A 570 -10.43 -14.92 14.29
N VAL A 571 -11.76 -15.01 14.22
CA VAL A 571 -12.69 -14.36 15.15
C VAL A 571 -13.67 -15.39 15.72
N TYR A 572 -13.79 -15.46 17.04
CA TYR A 572 -14.75 -16.34 17.71
C TYR A 572 -15.62 -15.57 18.73
N LEU A 573 -16.92 -15.47 18.43
CA LEU A 573 -17.96 -14.97 19.33
C LEU A 573 -18.66 -16.16 19.97
N ARG A 574 -18.53 -16.30 21.29
CA ARG A 574 -19.11 -17.40 22.05
C ARG A 574 -20.05 -16.87 23.11
N ASP A 575 -21.27 -17.41 23.16
CA ASP A 575 -22.27 -17.25 24.23
C ASP A 575 -22.48 -15.80 24.74
N GLY A 576 -23.64 -15.20 24.44
CA GLY A 576 -24.01 -13.88 24.96
C GLY A 576 -23.18 -12.76 24.33
N CYS A 577 -22.98 -12.84 23.02
CA CYS A 577 -22.30 -11.81 22.26
C CYS A 577 -23.30 -11.20 21.27
N ASP A 578 -24.16 -10.30 21.74
CA ASP A 578 -25.22 -9.70 20.94
C ASP A 578 -24.81 -8.33 20.36
N LEU A 579 -25.39 -7.95 19.22
CA LEU A 579 -25.24 -6.62 18.61
C LEU A 579 -23.78 -6.23 18.29
N ASN A 580 -22.87 -7.19 18.12
CA ASN A 580 -21.48 -6.92 17.77
C ASN A 580 -21.32 -6.68 16.27
N VAL A 581 -20.31 -5.90 15.91
CA VAL A 581 -20.00 -5.56 14.51
C VAL A 581 -18.58 -5.98 14.18
N VAL A 582 -18.40 -6.82 13.16
CA VAL A 582 -17.10 -7.14 12.56
C VAL A 582 -17.12 -6.61 11.13
N GLN A 583 -16.32 -5.58 10.85
CA GLN A 583 -16.38 -4.90 9.57
C GLN A 583 -15.02 -4.48 9.00
N ASN A 584 -14.94 -4.39 7.68
CA ASN A 584 -13.76 -3.93 6.95
C ASN A 584 -12.47 -4.71 7.27
N CYS A 585 -12.58 -5.92 7.83
CA CYS A 585 -11.43 -6.71 8.24
C CYS A 585 -10.89 -7.55 7.07
N ILE A 586 -9.58 -7.77 7.06
CA ILE A 586 -8.93 -8.81 6.28
C ILE A 586 -8.70 -10.00 7.21
N ILE A 587 -9.27 -11.14 6.86
CA ILE A 587 -9.19 -12.39 7.62
C ILE A 587 -8.53 -13.43 6.71
N ASP A 588 -7.32 -13.84 7.09
CA ASP A 588 -6.41 -14.61 6.25
C ASP A 588 -5.86 -15.80 7.04
N GLY A 589 -6.57 -16.93 6.95
CA GLY A 589 -6.22 -18.14 7.68
C GLY A 589 -4.88 -18.77 7.27
N GLN A 590 -4.45 -19.81 7.99
CA GLN A 590 -3.24 -20.58 7.65
C GLN A 590 -3.56 -21.87 6.90
N ASP A 591 -3.07 -21.95 5.66
CA ASP A 591 -3.10 -23.13 4.78
C ASP A 591 -2.24 -24.33 5.28
N THR A 592 -1.54 -24.20 6.41
CA THR A 592 -0.44 -25.13 6.75
C THR A 592 -0.74 -26.16 7.84
N HIS A 593 -1.89 -26.12 8.51
CA HIS A 593 -2.14 -27.01 9.66
C HIS A 593 -3.20 -28.08 9.36
N SER A 594 -2.72 -29.26 8.98
CA SER A 594 -3.51 -30.49 8.76
C SER A 594 -4.27 -31.03 9.98
N ASP A 595 -4.19 -30.35 11.13
CA ASP A 595 -4.50 -30.92 12.45
C ASP A 595 -5.71 -30.26 13.15
N TYR A 596 -6.33 -29.23 12.56
CA TYR A 596 -7.51 -28.53 13.11
C TYR A 596 -8.83 -29.12 12.57
N TRP A 597 -9.87 -29.12 13.41
CA TRP A 597 -11.19 -29.67 13.08
C TRP A 597 -11.98 -28.74 12.15
N SER A 598 -11.80 -27.44 12.35
CA SER A 598 -12.39 -26.32 11.61
C SER A 598 -11.35 -25.21 11.53
N LEU A 599 -11.29 -24.50 10.40
CA LEU A 599 -10.49 -23.29 10.23
C LEU A 599 -11.45 -22.21 9.75
N ASP A 600 -11.99 -21.43 10.69
CA ASP A 600 -13.07 -20.48 10.40
C ASP A 600 -12.54 -19.06 10.40
N GLY A 601 -12.97 -18.28 9.42
CA GLY A 601 -12.73 -16.83 9.42
C GLY A 601 -13.46 -16.18 10.58
N ILE A 602 -14.79 -16.27 10.60
CA ILE A 602 -15.63 -15.78 11.68
C ILE A 602 -16.55 -16.89 12.15
N PHE A 603 -16.51 -17.21 13.44
CA PHE A 603 -17.44 -18.13 14.05
C PHE A 603 -18.27 -17.43 15.13
N SER A 604 -19.59 -17.50 15.01
CA SER A 604 -20.53 -17.07 16.06
C SER A 604 -21.32 -18.27 16.54
N GLN A 605 -21.18 -18.57 17.84
CA GLN A 605 -21.83 -19.71 18.48
C GLN A 605 -22.57 -19.29 19.75
N GLY A 606 -23.89 -19.47 19.75
CA GLY A 606 -24.74 -19.33 20.93
C GLY A 606 -24.99 -20.68 21.63
N GLY A 607 -25.35 -20.61 22.92
CA GLY A 607 -25.91 -21.72 23.70
C GLY A 607 -24.95 -22.87 24.08
N GLU A 608 -23.63 -22.73 23.93
CA GLU A 608 -22.66 -23.80 24.24
C GLU A 608 -22.52 -24.03 25.75
N SER A 609 -22.50 -22.96 26.54
CA SER A 609 -22.30 -23.01 28.02
C SER A 609 -23.56 -23.37 28.82
N GLY A 610 -24.66 -23.68 28.14
CA GLY A 610 -25.92 -24.11 28.75
C GLY A 610 -26.72 -23.05 29.51
N VAL A 611 -26.41 -21.79 29.25
CA VAL A 611 -27.08 -20.62 29.86
C VAL A 611 -28.23 -20.08 28.98
N GLY A 612 -28.50 -20.69 27.82
CA GLY A 612 -29.52 -20.23 26.87
C GLY A 612 -29.23 -18.86 26.23
N SER A 613 -28.00 -18.35 26.36
CA SER A 613 -27.54 -17.09 25.76
C SER A 613 -27.23 -17.30 24.28
N LEU A 614 -28.04 -16.71 23.40
CA LEU A 614 -27.81 -16.66 21.96
C LEU A 614 -26.73 -15.62 21.62
N ASN A 615 -26.42 -15.49 20.34
CA ASN A 615 -25.56 -14.45 19.79
C ASN A 615 -26.33 -13.73 18.68
N ASP A 616 -27.18 -12.80 19.07
CA ASP A 616 -28.21 -12.23 18.22
C ASP A 616 -27.83 -10.86 17.64
N ASP A 617 -28.41 -10.54 16.50
CA ASP A 617 -28.32 -9.24 15.83
C ASP A 617 -26.88 -8.77 15.54
N ASN A 618 -25.95 -9.73 15.40
CA ASN A 618 -24.56 -9.45 15.04
C ASN A 618 -24.45 -9.05 13.56
N LYS A 619 -23.41 -8.28 13.23
CA LYS A 619 -23.20 -7.77 11.87
C LYS A 619 -21.80 -8.06 11.37
N PHE A 620 -21.69 -8.78 10.25
CA PHE A 620 -20.45 -9.08 9.56
C PHE A 620 -20.47 -8.40 8.20
N ILE A 621 -19.78 -7.26 8.08
CA ILE A 621 -19.95 -6.33 6.96
C ILE A 621 -18.63 -6.06 6.23
N SER A 622 -18.60 -6.20 4.91
CA SER A 622 -17.47 -5.77 4.08
C SER A 622 -16.11 -6.38 4.47
N ASN A 623 -16.10 -7.60 4.99
CA ASN A 623 -14.87 -8.31 5.31
C ASN A 623 -14.32 -9.05 4.08
N THR A 624 -12.99 -9.15 3.99
CA THR A 624 -12.30 -10.01 3.03
C THR A 624 -11.78 -11.24 3.76
N ILE A 625 -12.33 -12.42 3.45
CA ILE A 625 -12.03 -13.67 4.13
C ILE A 625 -11.40 -14.64 3.14
N ARG A 626 -10.20 -15.13 3.41
CA ARG A 626 -9.46 -16.04 2.52
C ARG A 626 -8.60 -17.04 3.27
N ASN A 627 -8.17 -18.08 2.57
CA ASN A 627 -7.29 -19.13 3.11
C ASN A 627 -7.87 -19.81 4.38
N VAL A 628 -9.19 -20.00 4.39
CA VAL A 628 -9.95 -20.67 5.45
C VAL A 628 -10.70 -21.87 4.87
N VAL A 629 -11.13 -22.78 5.75
CA VAL A 629 -12.00 -23.91 5.39
C VAL A 629 -13.47 -23.46 5.42
N TYR A 630 -13.86 -22.70 6.45
CA TYR A 630 -15.17 -22.08 6.56
C TYR A 630 -15.04 -20.56 6.62
N GLY A 631 -15.76 -19.84 5.76
CA GLY A 631 -15.69 -18.37 5.74
C GLY A 631 -16.33 -17.75 6.98
N ILE A 632 -17.66 -17.84 7.05
CA ILE A 632 -18.47 -17.38 8.18
C ILE A 632 -19.37 -18.52 8.65
N SER A 633 -19.32 -18.84 9.94
CA SER A 633 -20.11 -19.90 10.56
C SER A 633 -21.04 -19.32 11.62
N LEU A 634 -22.33 -19.63 11.53
CA LEU A 634 -23.33 -19.33 12.54
C LEU A 634 -23.84 -20.62 13.17
N THR A 635 -23.97 -20.64 14.49
CA THR A 635 -24.61 -21.73 15.24
C THR A 635 -25.46 -21.16 16.36
N ALA A 636 -26.77 -21.43 16.33
CA ALA A 636 -27.73 -20.92 17.31
C ALA A 636 -27.69 -19.38 17.46
N CYS A 637 -27.80 -18.67 16.33
CA CYS A 637 -27.88 -17.21 16.26
C CYS A 637 -29.24 -16.78 15.68
N LYS A 638 -29.69 -15.57 16.01
CA LYS A 638 -30.87 -14.94 15.41
C LYS A 638 -30.55 -13.55 14.87
N GLY A 639 -31.13 -13.15 13.73
CA GLY A 639 -31.05 -11.75 13.28
C GLY A 639 -29.69 -11.30 12.75
N THR A 640 -28.74 -12.23 12.56
CA THR A 640 -27.38 -11.90 12.11
C THR A 640 -27.39 -11.38 10.67
N GLN A 641 -26.70 -10.27 10.44
CA GLN A 641 -26.52 -9.66 9.13
C GLN A 641 -25.12 -10.01 8.58
N ILE A 642 -25.06 -10.63 7.41
CA ILE A 642 -23.83 -10.94 6.67
C ILE A 642 -23.90 -10.20 5.35
N THR A 643 -23.20 -9.06 5.24
CA THR A 643 -23.39 -8.13 4.11
C THR A 643 -22.08 -7.74 3.42
N ASP A 644 -22.06 -7.81 2.09
CA ASP A 644 -20.97 -7.34 1.23
C ASP A 644 -19.58 -7.96 1.53
N ASN A 645 -19.53 -9.17 2.05
CA ASN A 645 -18.27 -9.86 2.33
C ASN A 645 -17.72 -10.53 1.07
N SER A 646 -16.39 -10.52 0.91
CA SER A 646 -15.67 -11.25 -0.13
C SER A 646 -15.00 -12.48 0.48
N ILE A 647 -15.49 -13.67 0.15
CA ILE A 647 -15.06 -14.94 0.72
C ILE A 647 -14.41 -15.79 -0.36
N THR A 648 -13.15 -16.18 -0.15
CA THR A 648 -12.40 -17.12 -0.99
C THR A 648 -11.85 -18.23 -0.11
N ALA A 649 -12.70 -19.20 0.23
CA ALA A 649 -12.28 -20.36 1.00
C ALA A 649 -11.51 -21.33 0.08
N GLY A 650 -10.43 -21.91 0.60
CA GLY A 650 -9.57 -22.81 -0.16
C GLY A 650 -10.26 -24.15 -0.45
N ASP A 651 -9.76 -24.87 -1.46
CA ASP A 651 -10.20 -26.23 -1.79
C ASP A 651 -9.58 -27.23 -0.81
N HIS A 652 -10.08 -27.20 0.43
CA HIS A 652 -9.61 -28.04 1.51
C HIS A 652 -10.66 -29.08 1.85
N THR A 653 -10.25 -30.34 1.89
CA THR A 653 -10.93 -31.35 2.70
C THR A 653 -10.36 -31.27 4.11
N SER A 654 -11.21 -31.04 5.13
CA SER A 654 -10.76 -31.13 6.52
C SER A 654 -10.16 -32.52 6.81
N TRP A 655 -9.48 -32.70 7.94
CA TRP A 655 -8.90 -34.00 8.34
C TRP A 655 -9.93 -35.16 8.42
N GLN A 656 -11.24 -34.87 8.41
CA GLN A 656 -12.32 -35.86 8.34
C GLN A 656 -13.07 -35.90 7.00
N GLY A 657 -12.56 -35.25 5.96
CA GLY A 657 -13.23 -35.18 4.65
C GLY A 657 -14.41 -34.21 4.61
N SER A 658 -14.52 -33.27 5.56
CA SER A 658 -15.56 -32.24 5.52
C SER A 658 -15.27 -31.24 4.40
N GLN A 659 -16.33 -30.80 3.72
CA GLN A 659 -16.23 -29.95 2.55
C GLN A 659 -16.11 -28.48 2.92
N SER A 660 -15.24 -27.72 2.23
CA SER A 660 -15.08 -26.28 2.48
C SER A 660 -16.34 -25.48 2.12
N VAL A 661 -16.65 -24.45 2.91
CA VAL A 661 -17.91 -23.68 2.78
C VAL A 661 -17.65 -22.18 2.91
N GLY A 662 -18.28 -21.37 2.08
CA GLY A 662 -18.25 -19.91 2.22
C GLY A 662 -18.99 -19.45 3.48
N ILE A 663 -20.30 -19.72 3.56
CA ILE A 663 -21.14 -19.36 4.72
C ILE A 663 -21.91 -20.57 5.23
N ILE A 664 -21.86 -20.82 6.54
CA ILE A 664 -22.64 -21.86 7.22
C ILE A 664 -23.69 -21.21 8.12
N ILE A 665 -24.95 -21.64 7.96
CA ILE A 665 -26.07 -21.23 8.81
C ILE A 665 -26.62 -22.47 9.50
N SER A 666 -26.21 -22.72 10.73
CA SER A 666 -26.65 -23.89 11.50
C SER A 666 -27.58 -23.50 12.63
N ASN A 667 -28.78 -24.10 12.67
CA ASN A 667 -29.79 -23.83 13.70
C ASN A 667 -30.00 -22.32 13.97
N SER A 668 -29.91 -21.47 12.93
CA SER A 668 -29.91 -20.00 13.05
C SER A 668 -30.95 -19.37 12.14
N SER A 669 -31.76 -18.45 12.67
CA SER A 669 -32.96 -17.93 12.00
C SER A 669 -32.94 -16.40 11.82
N ASP A 670 -33.87 -15.89 11.02
CA ASP A 670 -34.11 -14.46 10.83
C ASP A 670 -32.88 -13.67 10.35
N GLY A 671 -31.90 -14.34 9.76
CA GLY A 671 -30.66 -13.73 9.29
C GLY A 671 -30.80 -13.13 7.88
N ASP A 672 -29.96 -12.13 7.61
CA ASP A 672 -29.88 -11.45 6.31
C ASP A 672 -28.48 -11.67 5.69
N VAL A 673 -28.40 -12.47 4.63
CA VAL A 673 -27.16 -12.77 3.90
C VAL A 673 -27.21 -12.10 2.53
N ASN A 674 -26.65 -10.90 2.44
CA ASN A 674 -26.88 -10.00 1.30
C ASN A 674 -25.59 -9.51 0.62
N GLY A 675 -25.55 -9.50 -0.71
CA GLY A 675 -24.47 -8.84 -1.46
C GLY A 675 -23.08 -9.48 -1.34
N ASN A 676 -22.98 -10.71 -0.81
CA ASN A 676 -21.68 -11.35 -0.59
C ASN A 676 -21.15 -11.98 -1.88
N THR A 677 -19.83 -11.95 -2.06
CA THR A 677 -19.14 -12.71 -3.11
C THR A 677 -18.47 -13.94 -2.49
N ILE A 678 -18.78 -15.12 -2.99
CA ILE A 678 -18.24 -16.39 -2.50
C ILE A 678 -17.62 -17.17 -3.67
N LYS A 679 -16.32 -17.44 -3.58
CA LYS A 679 -15.56 -18.12 -4.64
C LYS A 679 -14.69 -19.27 -4.13
N GLY A 680 -14.49 -20.28 -4.96
CA GLY A 680 -13.44 -21.29 -4.81
C GLY A 680 -13.69 -22.42 -3.79
N SER A 681 -14.64 -22.23 -2.87
CA SER A 681 -15.07 -23.24 -1.91
C SER A 681 -15.78 -24.43 -2.58
N GLN A 682 -16.06 -25.49 -1.83
CA GLN A 682 -16.91 -26.58 -2.29
C GLN A 682 -18.40 -26.22 -2.18
N PHE A 683 -18.80 -25.51 -1.13
CA PHE A 683 -20.14 -24.93 -0.98
C PHE A 683 -20.09 -23.41 -0.92
N GLY A 684 -21.06 -22.73 -1.55
CA GLY A 684 -21.24 -21.29 -1.37
C GLY A 684 -21.85 -20.99 -0.01
N ILE A 685 -23.15 -21.26 0.12
CA ILE A 685 -23.92 -21.11 1.35
C ILE A 685 -24.52 -22.46 1.72
N ARG A 686 -24.33 -22.90 2.97
CA ARG A 686 -24.86 -24.17 3.47
C ARG A 686 -25.68 -23.95 4.74
N MET A 687 -26.98 -24.18 4.63
CA MET A 687 -27.86 -24.32 5.79
C MET A 687 -27.80 -25.74 6.36
N SER A 688 -27.91 -25.87 7.68
CA SER A 688 -27.83 -27.17 8.35
C SER A 688 -28.64 -27.23 9.64
N ILE A 689 -29.24 -28.40 9.90
CA ILE A 689 -29.84 -28.73 11.19
C ILE A 689 -28.89 -29.68 11.91
N LEU A 690 -28.38 -29.27 13.07
CA LEU A 690 -27.44 -30.05 13.86
C LEU A 690 -28.16 -30.75 15.02
N SER A 691 -28.11 -32.09 15.07
CA SER A 691 -28.61 -32.91 16.17
C SER A 691 -27.51 -33.16 17.21
N GLY A 692 -27.80 -33.00 18.51
CA GLY A 692 -26.87 -33.39 19.58
C GLY A 692 -25.86 -32.33 20.02
N ILE A 693 -26.07 -31.05 19.66
CA ILE A 693 -25.48 -29.94 20.44
C ILE A 693 -26.00 -30.10 21.89
N SER A 694 -25.17 -29.79 22.90
CA SER A 694 -25.44 -29.87 24.35
C SER A 694 -26.95 -29.85 24.73
N PRO A 695 -27.44 -30.61 25.73
CA PRO A 695 -28.87 -30.63 26.12
C PRO A 695 -29.47 -29.27 26.52
N TYR A 696 -28.65 -28.20 26.51
CA TYR A 696 -28.99 -26.82 26.79
C TYR A 696 -28.87 -25.88 25.57
N ALA A 697 -28.44 -26.38 24.40
CA ALA A 697 -28.36 -25.63 23.16
C ALA A 697 -29.77 -25.48 22.57
N TYR A 698 -30.07 -24.28 22.08
CA TYR A 698 -31.36 -23.97 21.46
C TYR A 698 -31.63 -24.93 20.29
N ALA A 699 -32.74 -25.65 20.36
CA ALA A 699 -33.24 -26.49 19.27
C ALA A 699 -33.90 -25.59 18.21
N GLY A 700 -33.08 -24.87 17.44
CA GLY A 700 -33.53 -24.01 16.34
C GLY A 700 -33.40 -24.69 14.98
N THR A 701 -34.26 -24.31 14.03
CA THR A 701 -34.13 -24.62 12.59
C THR A 701 -33.65 -23.38 11.85
N PRO A 702 -32.96 -23.52 10.70
CA PRO A 702 -32.52 -22.40 9.89
C PRO A 702 -33.69 -21.80 9.09
N ASP A 703 -34.66 -21.23 9.80
CA ASP A 703 -35.89 -20.69 9.24
C ASP A 703 -35.80 -19.18 9.02
N ASP A 704 -36.68 -18.65 8.16
CA ASP A 704 -36.93 -17.21 7.99
C ASP A 704 -35.67 -16.40 7.61
N ASN A 705 -34.66 -17.02 7.00
CA ASN A 705 -33.46 -16.32 6.54
C ASN A 705 -33.65 -15.77 5.12
N ASN A 706 -33.14 -14.55 4.89
CA ASN A 706 -33.09 -13.93 3.57
C ASN A 706 -31.67 -14.07 2.99
N ILE A 707 -31.55 -14.73 1.85
CA ILE A 707 -30.31 -14.87 1.07
C ILE A 707 -30.51 -14.12 -0.24
N MET A 708 -29.97 -12.90 -0.34
CA MET A 708 -30.28 -12.02 -1.47
C MET A 708 -29.06 -11.39 -2.14
N GLY A 709 -29.05 -11.35 -3.48
CA GLY A 709 -28.06 -10.56 -4.22
C GLY A 709 -26.62 -11.04 -4.06
N ASN A 710 -26.39 -12.31 -3.70
CA ASN A 710 -25.05 -12.87 -3.55
C ASN A 710 -24.50 -13.37 -4.89
N GLU A 711 -23.19 -13.26 -5.07
CA GLU A 711 -22.43 -13.76 -6.21
C GLU A 711 -21.67 -15.03 -5.78
N ILE A 712 -22.03 -16.19 -6.31
CA ILE A 712 -21.58 -17.49 -5.83
C ILE A 712 -21.01 -18.30 -6.99
N ASN A 713 -19.70 -18.55 -6.94
CA ASN A 713 -18.99 -19.38 -7.90
C ASN A 713 -18.13 -20.43 -7.18
N THR A 714 -18.66 -21.64 -7.03
CA THR A 714 -18.01 -22.68 -6.22
C THR A 714 -17.79 -23.96 -7.02
N ARG A 715 -17.19 -24.97 -6.40
CA ARG A 715 -16.83 -26.20 -7.11
C ARG A 715 -17.93 -27.25 -7.11
N VAL A 716 -18.70 -27.36 -6.02
CA VAL A 716 -19.67 -28.44 -5.81
C VAL A 716 -21.10 -27.90 -5.76
N HIS A 717 -21.49 -27.15 -4.73
CA HIS A 717 -22.86 -26.62 -4.63
C HIS A 717 -22.88 -25.12 -4.34
N GLY A 718 -23.75 -24.37 -5.03
CA GLY A 718 -23.94 -22.93 -4.79
C GLY A 718 -24.61 -22.67 -3.44
N ILE A 719 -25.92 -22.94 -3.33
CA ILE A 719 -26.71 -22.73 -2.11
C ILE A 719 -27.43 -24.02 -1.74
N ARG A 720 -27.15 -24.54 -0.54
CA ARG A 720 -27.96 -25.60 0.08
C ARG A 720 -28.92 -24.99 1.10
N VAL A 721 -30.20 -25.17 0.88
CA VAL A 721 -31.29 -24.70 1.72
C VAL A 721 -31.81 -25.84 2.59
N MET A 722 -32.06 -25.53 3.86
CA MET A 722 -32.75 -26.37 4.83
C MET A 722 -33.65 -25.46 5.69
N GLY A 723 -34.66 -26.03 6.34
CA GLY A 723 -35.59 -25.25 7.17
C GLY A 723 -36.67 -24.55 6.34
N SER A 724 -37.53 -23.78 7.01
CA SER A 724 -38.77 -23.26 6.42
C SER A 724 -38.76 -21.75 6.21
N ARG A 725 -39.59 -21.27 5.27
CA ARG A 725 -39.86 -19.82 5.03
C ARG A 725 -38.61 -18.99 4.68
N ASN A 726 -37.57 -19.64 4.17
CA ASN A 726 -36.38 -18.95 3.70
C ASN A 726 -36.67 -18.25 2.36
N LYS A 727 -35.88 -17.21 2.05
CA LYS A 727 -35.92 -16.54 0.76
C LYS A 727 -34.55 -16.61 0.11
N VAL A 728 -34.48 -17.17 -1.08
CA VAL A 728 -33.30 -17.21 -1.94
C VAL A 728 -33.63 -16.40 -3.17
N GLU A 729 -33.29 -15.12 -3.14
CA GLU A 729 -33.76 -14.15 -4.13
C GLU A 729 -32.62 -13.41 -4.82
N ASN A 730 -32.69 -13.26 -6.13
CA ASN A 730 -31.78 -12.42 -6.91
C ASN A 730 -30.28 -12.76 -6.75
N ASN A 731 -29.92 -14.01 -6.45
CA ASN A 731 -28.53 -14.44 -6.39
C ASN A 731 -28.02 -14.81 -7.78
N HIS A 732 -26.72 -14.62 -8.02
CA HIS A 732 -26.04 -15.11 -9.20
C HIS A 732 -25.17 -16.30 -8.80
N ILE A 733 -25.44 -17.46 -9.42
CA ILE A 733 -24.87 -18.75 -9.04
C ILE A 733 -24.33 -19.41 -10.29
N SER A 734 -23.01 -19.61 -10.34
CA SER A 734 -22.34 -20.13 -11.52
C SER A 734 -21.18 -21.09 -11.24
N GLY A 735 -20.80 -21.87 -12.26
CA GLY A 735 -19.55 -22.63 -12.25
C GLY A 735 -19.49 -23.84 -11.32
N ASN A 736 -20.62 -24.26 -10.73
CA ASN A 736 -20.69 -25.41 -9.82
C ASN A 736 -20.72 -26.73 -10.60
N ALA A 737 -19.61 -27.04 -11.26
CA ALA A 737 -19.52 -28.12 -12.24
C ALA A 737 -19.65 -29.54 -11.67
N LEU A 738 -19.55 -29.71 -10.34
CA LEU A 738 -19.64 -31.01 -9.67
C LEU A 738 -20.93 -31.19 -8.85
N GLY A 739 -21.89 -30.27 -8.93
CA GLY A 739 -23.13 -30.36 -8.18
C GLY A 739 -24.13 -29.25 -8.50
N ASP A 740 -24.89 -28.85 -7.49
CA ASP A 740 -26.13 -28.10 -7.68
C ASP A 740 -25.93 -26.59 -7.52
N GLY A 741 -26.51 -25.77 -8.40
CA GLY A 741 -26.62 -24.34 -8.19
C GLY A 741 -27.40 -24.04 -6.91
N ILE A 742 -28.63 -24.56 -6.84
CA ILE A 742 -29.46 -24.53 -5.62
C ILE A 742 -29.91 -25.95 -5.27
N TRP A 743 -29.68 -26.37 -4.03
CA TRP A 743 -30.17 -27.62 -3.46
C TRP A 743 -31.21 -27.34 -2.37
N LEU A 744 -32.47 -27.69 -2.65
CA LEU A 744 -33.56 -27.70 -1.68
C LEU A 744 -33.64 -29.07 -0.99
N ALA A 745 -33.17 -29.16 0.25
CA ALA A 745 -33.15 -30.41 1.00
C ALA A 745 -34.55 -30.83 1.49
N ASP A 746 -34.69 -32.08 1.89
CA ASP A 746 -35.93 -32.74 2.34
C ASP A 746 -36.72 -32.00 3.44
N THR A 747 -36.07 -31.22 4.30
CA THR A 747 -36.73 -30.42 5.35
C THR A 747 -37.18 -29.02 4.93
N THR A 748 -37.13 -28.71 3.63
CA THR A 748 -37.42 -27.36 3.12
C THR A 748 -38.89 -27.19 2.73
N GLU A 749 -39.57 -26.23 3.37
CA GLU A 749 -40.97 -25.89 3.14
C GLU A 749 -41.17 -24.36 3.08
N ASP A 750 -42.16 -23.91 2.30
CA ASP A 750 -42.54 -22.50 2.13
C ASP A 750 -41.35 -21.58 1.74
N THR A 751 -40.31 -22.14 1.12
CA THR A 751 -39.14 -21.38 0.68
C THR A 751 -39.38 -20.78 -0.70
N LYS A 752 -38.93 -19.55 -0.88
CA LYS A 752 -38.99 -18.81 -2.14
C LYS A 752 -37.64 -18.84 -2.85
N VAL A 753 -37.62 -19.36 -4.07
CA VAL A 753 -36.47 -19.33 -4.98
C VAL A 753 -36.88 -18.49 -6.19
N ILE A 754 -36.58 -17.19 -6.14
CA ILE A 754 -37.12 -16.23 -7.11
C ILE A 754 -36.03 -15.33 -7.66
N GLY A 755 -35.99 -15.16 -8.98
CA GLY A 755 -35.12 -14.15 -9.60
C GLY A 755 -33.64 -14.45 -9.63
N ASN A 756 -33.24 -15.67 -9.30
CA ASN A 756 -31.84 -16.05 -9.31
C ASN A 756 -31.37 -16.27 -10.75
N THR A 757 -30.09 -15.99 -11.01
CA THR A 757 -29.39 -16.41 -12.23
C THR A 757 -28.55 -17.63 -11.91
N ILE A 758 -28.85 -18.77 -12.54
CA ILE A 758 -28.30 -20.09 -12.23
C ILE A 758 -27.77 -20.70 -13.52
N ILE A 759 -26.45 -20.59 -13.74
CA ILE A 759 -25.83 -20.92 -15.02
C ILE A 759 -24.58 -21.76 -14.86
N ASP A 760 -24.24 -22.60 -15.84
CA ASP A 760 -22.99 -23.36 -15.87
C ASP A 760 -22.76 -24.27 -14.63
N ASN A 761 -23.82 -24.94 -14.16
CA ASN A 761 -23.78 -25.92 -13.06
C ASN A 761 -24.04 -27.34 -13.58
N ASP A 762 -23.71 -28.37 -12.79
CA ASP A 762 -24.13 -29.73 -13.15
C ASP A 762 -25.66 -29.85 -13.07
N THR A 763 -26.24 -29.46 -11.94
CA THR A 763 -27.69 -29.29 -11.82
C THR A 763 -28.01 -27.84 -11.46
N GLY A 764 -28.89 -27.16 -12.18
CA GLY A 764 -29.31 -25.80 -11.84
C GLY A 764 -30.02 -25.77 -10.48
N ILE A 765 -31.16 -26.46 -10.39
CA ILE A 765 -31.89 -26.65 -9.14
C ILE A 765 -32.13 -28.14 -8.88
N PHE A 766 -31.68 -28.62 -7.73
CA PHE A 766 -31.99 -29.95 -7.22
C PHE A 766 -32.95 -29.85 -6.04
N ALA A 767 -34.09 -30.53 -6.13
CA ALA A 767 -35.13 -30.52 -5.11
C ALA A 767 -35.43 -31.92 -4.58
N GLU A 768 -35.38 -32.06 -3.26
CA GLU A 768 -35.80 -33.24 -2.49
C GLU A 768 -37.18 -33.04 -1.83
N THR A 769 -37.87 -31.97 -2.20
CA THR A 769 -39.15 -31.50 -1.64
C THR A 769 -39.94 -30.74 -2.71
N THR A 770 -41.26 -30.58 -2.53
CA THR A 770 -42.15 -29.96 -3.52
C THR A 770 -42.97 -28.78 -3.01
N LEU A 771 -42.95 -28.47 -1.71
CA LEU A 771 -43.73 -27.37 -1.13
C LEU A 771 -42.94 -26.04 -1.15
N ASN A 772 -42.44 -25.65 -2.33
CA ASN A 772 -41.60 -24.45 -2.50
C ASN A 772 -41.99 -23.66 -3.75
N GLU A 773 -41.74 -22.35 -3.72
CA GLU A 773 -42.02 -21.42 -4.81
C GLU A 773 -40.78 -21.26 -5.70
N ILE A 774 -40.78 -21.81 -6.92
CA ILE A 774 -39.63 -21.73 -7.85
C ILE A 774 -40.06 -21.06 -9.16
N TYR A 775 -39.94 -19.73 -9.24
CA TYR A 775 -40.36 -18.98 -10.43
C TYR A 775 -39.47 -17.79 -10.74
N LEU A 776 -39.49 -17.36 -12.00
CA LEU A 776 -38.82 -16.16 -12.51
C LEU A 776 -37.29 -16.19 -12.32
N ASN A 777 -36.69 -17.38 -12.25
CA ASN A 777 -35.25 -17.58 -12.28
C ASN A 777 -34.76 -17.72 -13.73
N LYS A 778 -33.52 -17.31 -13.99
CA LYS A 778 -32.79 -17.61 -15.22
C LYS A 778 -31.97 -18.90 -15.00
N ILE A 779 -32.37 -19.99 -15.63
CA ILE A 779 -31.76 -21.32 -15.50
C ILE A 779 -31.31 -21.76 -16.89
N SER A 780 -30.02 -21.66 -17.18
CA SER A 780 -29.52 -21.94 -18.54
C SER A 780 -28.10 -22.45 -18.52
N SER A 781 -27.72 -23.25 -19.52
CA SER A 781 -26.35 -23.75 -19.70
C SER A 781 -25.92 -24.72 -18.59
N ASN A 782 -26.88 -25.40 -17.94
CA ASN A 782 -26.59 -26.45 -16.96
C ASN A 782 -26.68 -27.83 -17.63
N ASN A 783 -26.01 -28.86 -17.09
CA ASN A 783 -26.19 -30.22 -17.62
C ASN A 783 -27.64 -30.70 -17.37
N THR A 784 -28.14 -30.45 -16.17
CA THR A 784 -29.54 -30.62 -15.75
C THR A 784 -30.07 -29.27 -15.28
N GLY A 785 -31.17 -28.79 -15.84
CA GLY A 785 -31.75 -27.52 -15.46
C GLY A 785 -32.44 -27.61 -14.09
N VAL A 786 -33.48 -28.46 -13.99
CA VAL A 786 -34.18 -28.74 -12.73
C VAL A 786 -34.37 -30.25 -12.57
N LYS A 787 -34.02 -30.75 -11.39
CA LYS A 787 -34.17 -32.16 -10.99
C LYS A 787 -35.00 -32.26 -9.72
N ASN A 788 -36.07 -33.03 -9.77
CA ASN A 788 -36.91 -33.37 -8.62
C ASN A 788 -36.73 -34.85 -8.29
N SER A 789 -36.32 -35.18 -7.06
CA SER A 789 -36.13 -36.58 -6.60
C SER A 789 -37.37 -37.20 -5.97
N THR A 790 -38.46 -36.44 -5.82
CA THR A 790 -39.71 -36.90 -5.23
C THR A 790 -40.66 -37.51 -6.27
N ASP A 791 -41.66 -38.27 -5.83
CA ASP A 791 -42.72 -38.78 -6.73
C ASP A 791 -43.83 -37.75 -7.02
N ILE A 792 -43.77 -36.57 -6.39
CA ILE A 792 -44.76 -35.49 -6.53
C ILE A 792 -44.28 -34.50 -7.58
N MET A 793 -45.20 -33.93 -8.36
CA MET A 793 -44.85 -32.91 -9.37
C MET A 793 -44.36 -31.62 -8.69
N LEU A 794 -43.20 -31.12 -9.13
CA LEU A 794 -42.63 -29.84 -8.70
C LEU A 794 -43.01 -28.73 -9.70
N ASP A 795 -43.61 -27.65 -9.21
CA ASP A 795 -43.90 -26.45 -10.02
C ASP A 795 -42.63 -25.59 -10.15
N ALA A 796 -42.09 -25.55 -11.36
CA ALA A 796 -41.01 -24.67 -11.79
C ALA A 796 -41.44 -23.87 -13.03
N THR A 797 -42.72 -23.48 -13.10
CA THR A 797 -43.26 -22.67 -14.19
C THR A 797 -42.70 -21.24 -14.13
N ARG A 798 -42.77 -20.54 -15.27
CA ARG A 798 -42.40 -19.12 -15.40
C ARG A 798 -40.92 -18.85 -15.08
N ASN A 799 -40.05 -19.82 -15.27
CA ASN A 799 -38.60 -19.61 -15.30
C ASN A 799 -38.13 -19.35 -16.75
N TYR A 800 -36.98 -18.70 -16.91
CA TYR A 800 -36.35 -18.42 -18.19
C TYR A 800 -35.21 -19.40 -18.45
N TRP A 801 -35.21 -20.07 -19.61
CA TRP A 801 -34.30 -21.21 -19.90
C TRP A 801 -33.15 -20.90 -20.87
N GLY A 802 -32.93 -19.62 -21.20
CA GLY A 802 -31.83 -19.19 -22.08
C GLY A 802 -32.09 -19.30 -23.59
N ASP A 803 -33.20 -19.93 -24.01
CA ASP A 803 -33.54 -20.19 -25.41
C ASP A 803 -35.07 -20.24 -25.62
N ILE A 804 -35.50 -20.32 -26.89
CA ILE A 804 -36.92 -20.51 -27.27
C ILE A 804 -37.50 -21.81 -26.68
N TYR A 805 -36.64 -22.82 -26.45
CA TYR A 805 -36.98 -24.10 -25.82
C TYR A 805 -35.92 -24.44 -24.75
N PRO A 806 -36.28 -25.07 -23.62
CA PRO A 806 -35.30 -25.55 -22.65
C PRO A 806 -34.31 -26.53 -23.31
N LYS A 807 -33.01 -26.20 -23.30
CA LYS A 807 -31.94 -27.09 -23.78
C LYS A 807 -31.38 -27.98 -22.69
N ASP A 808 -31.41 -27.51 -21.45
CA ASP A 808 -30.97 -28.25 -20.28
C ASP A 808 -31.92 -29.43 -20.01
N TYR A 809 -31.41 -30.53 -19.47
CA TYR A 809 -32.26 -31.67 -19.10
C TYR A 809 -33.21 -31.28 -17.94
N ILE A 810 -34.50 -31.62 -18.02
CA ILE A 810 -35.49 -31.39 -16.96
C ILE A 810 -36.11 -32.75 -16.61
N SER A 811 -36.23 -33.07 -15.32
CA SER A 811 -36.81 -34.36 -14.91
C SER A 811 -38.31 -34.44 -15.21
N ALA A 812 -38.82 -35.65 -15.49
CA ALA A 812 -40.20 -35.86 -15.96
C ALA A 812 -41.32 -35.43 -14.98
N ASN A 813 -40.98 -35.30 -13.71
CA ASN A 813 -41.82 -34.88 -12.58
C ASN A 813 -41.65 -33.39 -12.23
N VAL A 814 -41.22 -32.56 -13.19
CA VAL A 814 -41.13 -31.10 -13.06
C VAL A 814 -42.07 -30.47 -14.08
N ASP A 815 -43.00 -29.63 -13.61
CA ASP A 815 -43.79 -28.78 -14.48
C ASP A 815 -43.06 -27.47 -14.72
N TYR A 816 -42.64 -27.25 -15.96
CA TYR A 816 -41.89 -26.07 -16.39
C TYR A 816 -42.69 -25.19 -17.37
N SER A 817 -43.94 -25.56 -17.69
CA SER A 817 -44.74 -24.87 -18.71
C SER A 817 -45.96 -24.16 -18.10
N PRO A 818 -46.18 -22.86 -18.40
CA PRO A 818 -45.46 -22.05 -19.36
C PRO A 818 -44.09 -21.61 -18.84
N TRP A 819 -43.08 -21.61 -19.70
CA TRP A 819 -41.79 -20.97 -19.44
C TRP A 819 -41.71 -19.60 -20.11
N LEU A 820 -40.78 -18.76 -19.67
CA LEU A 820 -40.53 -17.45 -20.30
C LEU A 820 -39.62 -17.63 -21.52
N GLY A 821 -40.03 -17.11 -22.69
CA GLY A 821 -39.25 -17.17 -23.93
C GLY A 821 -38.20 -16.07 -24.04
N SER A 822 -38.43 -14.95 -23.34
CA SER A 822 -37.49 -13.85 -23.09
C SER A 822 -37.59 -13.40 -21.63
N LEU A 823 -36.52 -12.79 -21.12
CA LEU A 823 -36.57 -12.02 -19.86
C LEU A 823 -37.59 -10.87 -19.93
N ASP A 824 -37.92 -10.39 -21.14
CA ASP A 824 -38.92 -9.35 -21.38
C ASP A 824 -40.38 -9.82 -21.19
N ASP A 825 -40.62 -11.13 -21.10
CA ASP A 825 -41.96 -11.71 -20.90
C ASP A 825 -42.40 -11.68 -19.43
N ALA A 826 -41.60 -11.09 -18.55
CA ALA A 826 -41.90 -10.98 -17.14
C ALA A 826 -43.12 -10.04 -16.89
N PRO A 827 -43.96 -10.33 -15.87
CA PRO A 827 -45.15 -9.53 -15.60
C PRO A 827 -44.84 -8.05 -15.28
N GLU A 828 -45.71 -7.14 -15.70
CA GLU A 828 -45.57 -5.69 -15.50
C GLU A 828 -45.44 -5.34 -14.00
N GLY A 829 -44.41 -4.58 -13.62
CA GLY A 829 -44.06 -4.30 -12.22
C GLY A 829 -43.01 -5.26 -11.61
N PHE A 830 -42.60 -6.27 -12.36
CA PHE A 830 -41.47 -7.12 -12.03
C PHE A 830 -40.15 -6.52 -12.54
N LYS A 831 -39.21 -6.26 -11.64
CA LYS A 831 -37.80 -5.96 -11.95
C LYS A 831 -36.96 -7.06 -11.33
N ILE A 832 -36.18 -7.81 -12.12
CA ILE A 832 -35.09 -8.66 -11.61
C ILE A 832 -33.93 -8.60 -12.61
N PRO A 833 -32.65 -8.41 -12.18
CA PRO A 833 -32.10 -8.80 -10.87
C PRO A 833 -31.59 -7.65 -9.98
N SER A 834 -31.22 -8.03 -8.76
CA SER A 834 -30.23 -7.35 -7.90
C SER A 834 -29.04 -6.90 -8.76
N PRO A 835 -28.35 -5.82 -8.36
CA PRO A 835 -27.30 -5.29 -9.19
C PRO A 835 -26.25 -6.36 -9.49
N ALA A 836 -25.86 -6.49 -10.76
CA ALA A 836 -24.82 -7.43 -11.12
C ALA A 836 -23.55 -7.02 -10.36
N VAL A 837 -22.95 -8.00 -9.68
CA VAL A 837 -21.68 -7.80 -8.97
C VAL A 837 -20.58 -8.15 -9.94
N TRP A 838 -20.01 -7.12 -10.53
CA TRP A 838 -18.91 -7.27 -11.45
C TRP A 838 -17.60 -7.35 -10.69
N HIS A 839 -16.71 -8.19 -11.17
CA HIS A 839 -15.35 -8.30 -10.65
C HIS A 839 -14.37 -8.02 -11.78
N THR A 840 -13.37 -7.21 -11.51
CA THR A 840 -12.30 -6.94 -12.47
C THR A 840 -11.00 -6.72 -11.72
N ASP A 841 -9.93 -7.27 -12.27
CA ASP A 841 -8.55 -6.95 -11.94
C ASP A 841 -7.86 -6.21 -13.09
N ASP A 842 -8.56 -5.89 -14.18
CA ASP A 842 -7.96 -5.35 -15.40
C ASP A 842 -8.52 -3.96 -15.72
N SER A 843 -9.70 -3.90 -16.35
CA SER A 843 -10.33 -2.63 -16.77
C SER A 843 -11.58 -2.28 -15.98
N LEU A 844 -11.54 -1.15 -15.25
CA LEU A 844 -12.72 -0.56 -14.61
C LEU A 844 -13.71 0.00 -15.66
N GLN A 845 -13.20 0.61 -16.73
CA GLN A 845 -14.05 1.27 -17.74
C GLN A 845 -14.88 0.26 -18.55
N GLU A 846 -14.31 -0.88 -18.91
CA GLU A 846 -15.03 -1.92 -19.66
C GLU A 846 -16.17 -2.51 -18.84
N VAL A 847 -15.88 -2.90 -17.60
CA VAL A 847 -16.90 -3.38 -16.67
C VAL A 847 -17.97 -2.34 -16.41
N TYR A 848 -17.58 -1.08 -16.20
CA TYR A 848 -18.53 0.01 -16.06
C TYR A 848 -19.43 0.19 -17.29
N ASN A 849 -18.92 0.00 -18.51
CA ASN A 849 -19.73 0.12 -19.73
C ASN A 849 -20.82 -0.96 -19.79
N LEU A 850 -20.57 -2.14 -19.21
CA LEU A 850 -21.52 -3.25 -19.12
C LEU A 850 -22.51 -3.09 -17.96
N ALA A 851 -22.04 -2.51 -16.85
CA ALA A 851 -22.81 -2.33 -15.63
C ALA A 851 -24.11 -1.54 -15.86
N GLN A 852 -25.17 -1.88 -15.15
CA GLN A 852 -26.46 -1.22 -15.16
C GLN A 852 -26.67 -0.35 -13.90
N ASN A 853 -27.81 0.33 -13.82
CA ASN A 853 -28.17 1.10 -12.62
C ASN A 853 -28.16 0.20 -11.38
N SER A 854 -27.59 0.73 -10.30
CA SER A 854 -27.37 0.11 -9.00
C SER A 854 -26.25 -0.93 -8.92
N ASP A 855 -25.58 -1.29 -10.04
CA ASP A 855 -24.54 -2.33 -10.09
C ASP A 855 -23.38 -2.10 -9.12
N ILE A 856 -22.75 -3.20 -8.70
CA ILE A 856 -21.58 -3.20 -7.83
C ILE A 856 -20.37 -3.63 -8.66
N ILE A 857 -19.31 -2.83 -8.66
CA ILE A 857 -18.04 -3.15 -9.29
C ILE A 857 -17.01 -3.36 -8.18
N ASN A 858 -16.64 -4.62 -7.96
CA ASN A 858 -15.60 -5.04 -7.06
C ASN A 858 -14.24 -5.07 -7.78
N LEU A 859 -13.32 -4.24 -7.30
CA LEU A 859 -11.97 -4.14 -7.80
C LEU A 859 -11.04 -4.99 -6.94
N TYR A 860 -10.37 -5.96 -7.56
CA TYR A 860 -9.27 -6.70 -6.95
C TYR A 860 -8.07 -5.77 -6.67
N ASN A 861 -7.10 -6.26 -5.90
CA ASN A 861 -5.83 -5.56 -5.69
C ASN A 861 -5.05 -5.42 -7.00
N ASN A 862 -5.21 -4.28 -7.66
CA ASN A 862 -4.43 -3.89 -8.82
C ASN A 862 -4.42 -2.37 -8.98
N THR A 863 -3.69 -1.89 -9.97
CA THR A 863 -3.71 -0.51 -10.46
C THR A 863 -4.57 -0.41 -11.72
N TYR A 864 -5.73 0.26 -11.61
CA TYR A 864 -6.67 0.52 -12.70
C TYR A 864 -6.35 1.88 -13.31
N ILE A 865 -5.91 1.90 -14.56
CA ILE A 865 -5.56 3.12 -15.27
C ILE A 865 -6.83 3.79 -15.81
N LEU A 866 -7.01 5.09 -15.52
CA LEU A 866 -8.01 5.93 -16.16
C LEU A 866 -7.33 6.89 -17.11
N ASP A 867 -7.56 6.73 -18.42
CA ASP A 867 -7.00 7.59 -19.48
C ASP A 867 -7.91 8.75 -19.90
N LYS A 868 -9.10 8.85 -19.30
CA LYS A 868 -10.07 9.94 -19.54
C LYS A 868 -11.02 10.11 -18.35
N GLN A 869 -11.83 11.16 -18.39
CA GLN A 869 -12.88 11.40 -17.41
C GLN A 869 -13.83 10.22 -17.27
N PHE A 870 -14.07 9.81 -16.02
CA PHE A 870 -14.99 8.76 -15.65
C PHE A 870 -16.31 9.37 -15.17
N VAL A 871 -17.30 9.43 -16.06
CA VAL A 871 -18.60 10.06 -15.79
C VAL A 871 -19.57 9.04 -15.22
N ILE A 872 -20.07 9.28 -14.00
CA ILE A 872 -21.11 8.49 -13.34
C ILE A 872 -22.49 9.04 -13.73
N ASN A 873 -23.06 8.45 -14.77
CA ASN A 873 -24.40 8.78 -15.28
C ASN A 873 -25.51 7.77 -14.85
N LYS A 874 -25.15 6.83 -13.97
CA LYS A 874 -25.99 5.78 -13.42
C LYS A 874 -25.63 5.55 -11.95
N ASP A 875 -26.59 5.10 -11.16
CA ASP A 875 -26.36 4.79 -9.75
C ASP A 875 -25.42 3.58 -9.68
N LEU A 876 -24.36 3.65 -8.87
CA LEU A 876 -23.36 2.58 -8.86
C LEU A 876 -22.56 2.52 -7.56
N THR A 877 -22.06 1.32 -7.26
CA THR A 877 -21.11 1.08 -6.17
C THR A 877 -19.78 0.60 -6.74
N ILE A 878 -18.67 1.22 -6.35
CA ILE A 878 -17.31 0.80 -6.72
C ILE A 878 -16.54 0.51 -5.43
N LYS A 879 -16.09 -0.73 -5.26
CA LYS A 879 -15.45 -1.18 -4.02
C LYS A 879 -14.11 -1.81 -4.32
N GLY A 880 -13.04 -1.23 -3.77
CA GLY A 880 -11.74 -1.88 -3.75
C GLY A 880 -11.64 -2.96 -2.67
N MET A 881 -10.68 -3.85 -2.84
CA MET A 881 -10.30 -4.80 -1.79
C MET A 881 -9.58 -4.13 -0.64
N SER A 882 -8.71 -3.16 -0.94
CA SER A 882 -8.01 -2.41 0.09
C SER A 882 -7.50 -1.08 -0.41
N ARG A 883 -7.64 -0.06 0.43
CA ARG A 883 -7.08 1.28 0.21
C ARG A 883 -5.57 1.24 -0.08
N GLY A 884 -4.83 0.30 0.49
CA GLY A 884 -3.38 0.20 0.29
C GLY A 884 -2.93 -0.42 -1.05
N SER A 885 -3.80 -1.19 -1.71
CA SER A 885 -3.42 -2.05 -2.84
C SER A 885 -4.39 -2.08 -4.02
N THR A 886 -5.58 -1.48 -3.89
CA THR A 886 -6.49 -1.18 -5.01
C THR A 886 -6.31 0.30 -5.38
N ILE A 887 -5.72 0.58 -6.54
CA ILE A 887 -5.34 1.93 -6.94
C ILE A 887 -6.05 2.29 -8.25
N ILE A 888 -6.85 3.36 -8.25
CA ILE A 888 -7.29 4.04 -9.46
C ILE A 888 -6.22 5.08 -9.79
N LYS A 889 -5.48 4.85 -10.87
CA LYS A 889 -4.37 5.69 -11.30
C LYS A 889 -4.81 6.58 -12.46
N ILE A 890 -4.66 7.88 -12.28
CA ILE A 890 -5.02 8.88 -13.29
C ILE A 890 -3.88 8.96 -14.30
N ASN A 891 -4.21 8.85 -15.58
CA ASN A 891 -3.24 8.88 -16.68
C ASN A 891 -3.57 9.92 -17.77
N TYR A 892 -4.12 11.06 -17.36
CA TYR A 892 -4.38 12.21 -18.23
C TYR A 892 -4.47 13.50 -17.40
N ASP A 893 -4.19 14.64 -18.05
CA ASP A 893 -4.44 15.96 -17.49
C ASP A 893 -5.94 16.31 -17.60
N THR A 894 -6.55 16.79 -16.52
CA THR A 894 -7.95 17.24 -16.54
C THR A 894 -8.11 18.57 -17.25
N ASP A 895 -9.34 18.96 -17.59
CA ASP A 895 -9.60 20.34 -18.04
C ASP A 895 -9.50 21.33 -16.87
N ASN A 896 -9.46 22.63 -17.20
CA ASN A 896 -9.50 23.72 -16.22
C ASN A 896 -10.86 24.43 -16.11
N SER A 897 -11.87 23.98 -16.87
CA SER A 897 -13.21 24.58 -16.88
C SER A 897 -14.29 23.53 -17.16
N GLY A 898 -15.54 23.87 -16.86
CA GLY A 898 -16.68 22.96 -17.06
C GLY A 898 -16.61 21.71 -16.18
N ASP A 899 -17.17 20.61 -16.69
CA ASP A 899 -17.21 19.34 -15.97
C ASP A 899 -15.96 18.49 -16.17
N GLY A 900 -15.19 18.69 -17.25
CA GLY A 900 -13.92 18.00 -17.52
C GLY A 900 -12.82 18.23 -16.49
N ARG A 901 -13.06 19.10 -15.49
CA ARG A 901 -12.20 19.31 -14.32
C ARG A 901 -12.12 18.08 -13.40
N GLY A 902 -13.20 17.30 -13.35
CA GLY A 902 -13.31 16.13 -12.49
C GLY A 902 -12.70 14.90 -13.13
N VAL A 903 -11.89 14.14 -12.39
CA VAL A 903 -11.46 12.81 -12.86
C VAL A 903 -12.64 11.85 -12.85
N ILE A 904 -13.34 11.78 -11.72
CA ILE A 904 -14.63 11.12 -11.61
C ILE A 904 -15.69 12.19 -11.45
N PHE A 905 -16.62 12.27 -12.40
CA PHE A 905 -17.72 13.22 -12.36
C PHE A 905 -19.04 12.53 -12.06
N VAL A 906 -19.70 12.88 -10.96
CA VAL A 906 -21.03 12.38 -10.61
C VAL A 906 -22.09 13.38 -11.04
N GLU A 907 -22.90 12.97 -12.02
CA GLU A 907 -23.96 13.80 -12.57
C GLU A 907 -25.06 14.09 -11.54
N GLN A 908 -25.83 15.15 -11.78
CA GLN A 908 -26.95 15.51 -10.93
C GLN A 908 -28.00 14.38 -10.86
N GLY A 909 -28.47 14.07 -9.65
CA GLY A 909 -29.46 13.02 -9.42
C GLY A 909 -28.92 11.59 -9.52
N LYS A 910 -27.60 11.40 -9.65
CA LYS A 910 -26.94 10.08 -9.64
C LYS A 910 -26.21 9.84 -8.34
N THR A 911 -26.10 8.57 -7.96
CA THR A 911 -25.45 8.15 -6.71
C THR A 911 -24.17 7.36 -7.00
N LEU A 912 -23.06 7.78 -6.38
CA LEU A 912 -21.82 6.99 -6.33
C LEU A 912 -21.54 6.54 -4.89
N SER A 913 -21.48 5.25 -4.66
CA SER A 913 -20.87 4.69 -3.44
C SER A 913 -19.46 4.20 -3.76
N VAL A 914 -18.43 4.74 -3.13
CA VAL A 914 -17.03 4.35 -3.38
C VAL A 914 -16.31 4.02 -2.09
N SER A 915 -15.58 2.89 -2.07
CA SER A 915 -14.86 2.48 -0.87
C SER A 915 -13.58 1.68 -1.10
N ASN A 916 -12.72 1.66 -0.07
CA ASN A 916 -11.58 0.75 0.06
C ASN A 916 -10.56 0.82 -1.11
N LEU A 917 -10.27 2.01 -1.63
CA LEU A 917 -9.34 2.20 -2.74
C LEU A 917 -8.54 3.51 -2.63
N THR A 918 -7.47 3.63 -3.41
CA THR A 918 -6.71 4.87 -3.58
C THR A 918 -7.02 5.51 -4.94
N ILE A 919 -7.23 6.82 -4.98
CA ILE A 919 -7.21 7.64 -6.20
C ILE A 919 -5.89 8.41 -6.23
N ASP A 920 -5.07 8.15 -7.24
CA ASP A 920 -3.68 8.62 -7.34
C ASP A 920 -3.50 9.50 -8.60
N GLY A 921 -3.21 10.78 -8.38
CA GLY A 921 -2.93 11.76 -9.44
C GLY A 921 -1.45 11.96 -9.77
N THR A 922 -0.52 11.19 -9.18
CA THR A 922 0.92 11.40 -9.39
C THR A 922 1.26 11.31 -10.87
N GLY A 923 1.90 12.36 -11.39
CA GLY A 923 2.39 12.44 -12.77
C GLY A 923 1.49 13.22 -13.73
N HIS A 924 0.30 13.65 -13.32
CA HIS A 924 -0.65 14.38 -14.18
C HIS A 924 -1.22 15.62 -13.50
N LYS A 925 -1.66 16.59 -14.29
CA LYS A 925 -2.33 17.81 -13.81
C LYS A 925 -3.79 17.53 -13.52
N VAL A 926 -4.13 17.48 -12.25
CA VAL A 926 -5.48 17.11 -11.80
C VAL A 926 -6.14 18.26 -11.05
N MET A 927 -7.21 18.79 -11.64
CA MET A 927 -8.02 19.87 -11.08
C MET A 927 -8.90 19.37 -9.94
N GLU A 928 -9.74 18.36 -10.17
CA GLU A 928 -10.65 17.80 -9.16
C GLU A 928 -10.59 16.26 -9.24
N ALA A 929 -10.25 15.56 -8.15
CA ALA A 929 -10.26 14.08 -8.19
C ALA A 929 -11.70 13.53 -8.24
N LEU A 930 -12.57 14.02 -7.36
CA LEU A 930 -14.01 13.74 -7.41
C LEU A 930 -14.78 15.06 -7.60
N ARG A 931 -15.54 15.17 -8.70
CA ARG A 931 -16.46 16.26 -8.97
C ARG A 931 -17.89 15.76 -8.82
N ILE A 932 -18.68 16.33 -7.92
CA ILE A 932 -19.96 15.73 -7.49
C ILE A 932 -21.08 16.76 -7.59
N SER A 933 -22.04 16.52 -8.48
CA SER A 933 -23.30 17.26 -8.58
C SER A 933 -24.51 16.45 -8.08
N GLY A 934 -24.32 15.16 -7.80
CA GLY A 934 -25.34 14.22 -7.31
C GLY A 934 -25.12 13.81 -5.85
N TYR A 935 -25.31 12.53 -5.57
CA TYR A 935 -25.15 11.93 -4.25
C TYR A 935 -23.86 11.10 -4.18
N ALA A 936 -23.11 11.18 -3.08
CA ALA A 936 -21.95 10.33 -2.91
C ALA A 936 -21.76 9.80 -1.49
N ASN A 937 -21.53 8.49 -1.37
CA ASN A 937 -21.07 7.86 -0.14
C ASN A 937 -19.62 7.42 -0.32
N ILE A 938 -18.71 8.03 0.43
CA ILE A 938 -17.27 7.85 0.31
C ILE A 938 -16.75 7.28 1.62
N ASN A 939 -16.19 6.08 1.57
CA ASN A 939 -15.77 5.38 2.78
C ASN A 939 -14.39 4.72 2.63
N ASN A 940 -13.49 4.96 3.58
CA ASN A 940 -12.18 4.30 3.61
C ASN A 940 -11.38 4.42 2.30
N ILE A 941 -11.38 5.59 1.67
CA ILE A 941 -10.55 5.84 0.48
C ILE A 941 -9.31 6.66 0.82
N ARG A 942 -8.32 6.64 -0.08
CA ARG A 942 -7.20 7.60 -0.07
C ARG A 942 -7.23 8.42 -1.35
N ILE A 943 -7.16 9.75 -1.24
CA ILE A 943 -6.94 10.64 -2.38
C ILE A 943 -5.57 11.29 -2.17
N LYS A 944 -4.68 11.16 -3.16
CA LYS A 944 -3.33 11.72 -3.08
C LYS A 944 -2.80 12.27 -4.40
N SER A 945 -1.80 13.14 -4.28
CA SER A 945 -1.07 13.77 -5.37
C SER A 945 -1.99 14.49 -6.37
N ILE A 946 -2.89 15.34 -5.86
CA ILE A 946 -3.85 16.09 -6.68
C ILE A 946 -3.39 17.54 -6.81
N ALA A 947 -2.81 17.87 -7.96
CA ALA A 947 -2.35 19.20 -8.30
C ALA A 947 -2.51 19.45 -9.80
N TYR A 948 -3.19 20.54 -10.17
CA TYR A 948 -3.30 21.00 -11.55
C TYR A 948 -2.16 21.95 -11.91
N ASP A 949 -1.85 22.84 -10.98
CA ASP A 949 -0.73 23.77 -11.02
C ASP A 949 -0.25 24.04 -9.58
N ILE A 950 0.57 25.08 -9.39
CA ILE A 950 1.12 25.42 -8.07
C ILE A 950 0.07 25.97 -7.09
N GLU A 951 -1.12 26.36 -7.54
CA GLU A 951 -2.18 26.99 -6.73
C GLU A 951 -3.53 26.26 -6.80
N ASN A 952 -3.68 25.26 -7.67
CA ASN A 952 -4.95 24.62 -7.98
C ASN A 952 -4.85 23.10 -7.86
N GLY A 953 -5.89 22.49 -7.28
CA GLY A 953 -5.99 21.05 -7.04
C GLY A 953 -6.96 20.77 -5.90
N TRP A 954 -8.03 20.02 -6.19
CA TRP A 954 -9.11 19.69 -5.27
C TRP A 954 -9.25 18.18 -5.13
N GLY A 955 -9.32 17.69 -3.90
CA GLY A 955 -9.62 16.29 -3.65
C GLY A 955 -11.07 16.00 -4.06
N ILE A 956 -12.01 16.71 -3.44
CA ILE A 956 -13.44 16.58 -3.70
C ILE A 956 -14.05 17.96 -3.92
N TYR A 957 -14.83 18.12 -4.99
CA TYR A 957 -15.59 19.34 -5.29
C TYR A 957 -17.08 18.99 -5.42
N ALA A 958 -17.88 19.37 -4.43
CA ALA A 958 -19.33 19.14 -4.41
C ALA A 958 -20.10 20.44 -4.68
N PHE A 959 -21.09 20.39 -5.57
CA PHE A 959 -21.83 21.56 -6.05
C PHE A 959 -23.27 21.22 -6.47
N ASN A 960 -24.06 22.24 -6.85
CA ASN A 960 -25.41 22.07 -7.41
C ASN A 960 -26.38 21.22 -6.58
N ASN A 961 -26.45 21.48 -5.27
CA ASN A 961 -27.25 20.72 -4.30
C ASN A 961 -26.81 19.25 -4.12
N ALA A 962 -25.55 18.93 -4.40
CA ALA A 962 -24.98 17.63 -4.07
C ALA A 962 -25.12 17.31 -2.57
N ASP A 963 -25.21 16.04 -2.24
CA ASP A 963 -25.23 15.55 -0.86
C ASP A 963 -24.22 14.42 -0.70
N ILE A 964 -23.22 14.65 0.14
CA ILE A 964 -22.07 13.77 0.28
C ILE A 964 -21.86 13.33 1.72
N ASN A 965 -21.53 12.06 1.91
CA ASN A 965 -21.18 11.47 3.19
C ASN A 965 -19.78 10.86 3.09
N ILE A 966 -18.87 11.29 3.98
CA ILE A 966 -17.45 10.95 3.91
C ILE A 966 -16.98 10.42 5.27
N ARG A 967 -16.46 9.19 5.30
CA ARG A 967 -15.97 8.52 6.51
C ARG A 967 -14.65 7.79 6.28
N ASP A 968 -13.86 7.69 7.35
CA ASP A 968 -12.63 6.89 7.45
C ASP A 968 -11.61 7.10 6.31
N SER A 969 -11.64 8.26 5.67
CA SER A 969 -10.90 8.54 4.43
C SER A 969 -9.68 9.45 4.65
N TYR A 970 -8.67 9.31 3.79
CA TYR A 970 -7.38 9.98 3.88
C TYR A 970 -7.19 10.87 2.67
N ILE A 971 -7.20 12.19 2.87
CA ILE A 971 -7.06 13.17 1.79
C ILE A 971 -5.82 14.00 2.09
N SER A 972 -4.73 13.72 1.40
CA SER A 972 -3.42 14.35 1.61
C SER A 972 -2.75 14.64 0.28
N GLU A 973 -1.73 15.51 0.26
CA GLU A 973 -1.04 15.88 -0.99
C GLU A 973 -2.02 16.46 -2.04
N VAL A 974 -3.00 17.23 -1.57
CA VAL A 974 -3.95 17.97 -2.41
C VAL A 974 -3.56 19.43 -2.40
N LYS A 975 -3.40 20.03 -3.58
CA LYS A 975 -2.69 21.31 -3.68
C LYS A 975 -3.42 22.48 -3.04
N LYS A 976 -4.74 22.58 -3.22
CA LYS A 976 -5.55 23.73 -2.77
C LYS A 976 -6.59 23.34 -1.74
N VAL A 977 -7.52 22.44 -2.07
CA VAL A 977 -8.65 22.13 -1.18
C VAL A 977 -8.90 20.64 -1.09
N GLY A 978 -8.83 20.07 0.12
CA GLY A 978 -9.21 18.68 0.36
C GLY A 978 -10.66 18.41 -0.06
N ILE A 979 -11.61 19.10 0.57
CA ILE A 979 -13.05 19.03 0.25
C ILE A 979 -13.62 20.44 0.09
N GLY A 980 -14.18 20.72 -1.07
CA GLY A 980 -14.87 21.96 -1.40
C GLY A 980 -16.38 21.76 -1.50
N ILE A 981 -17.15 22.53 -0.72
CA ILE A 981 -18.62 22.50 -0.73
C ILE A 981 -19.15 23.83 -1.26
N TYR A 982 -19.78 23.77 -2.43
CA TYR A 982 -20.22 24.92 -3.21
C TYR A 982 -21.71 24.83 -3.59
N ASP A 983 -22.31 25.94 -4.03
CA ASP A 983 -23.61 25.97 -4.72
C ASP A 983 -24.72 25.12 -4.06
N ASN A 984 -24.95 25.34 -2.76
CA ASN A 984 -25.98 24.67 -1.94
C ASN A 984 -25.75 23.18 -1.65
N ALA A 985 -24.57 22.64 -1.92
CA ALA A 985 -24.23 21.28 -1.54
C ALA A 985 -24.19 21.09 -0.02
N GLN A 986 -24.50 19.87 0.43
CA GLN A 986 -24.49 19.43 1.82
C GLN A 986 -23.45 18.34 2.00
N ALA A 987 -22.86 18.29 3.20
CA ALA A 987 -21.87 17.27 3.51
C ALA A 987 -21.94 16.83 4.96
N THR A 988 -21.87 15.52 5.17
CA THR A 988 -21.52 14.91 6.45
C THR A 988 -20.11 14.35 6.35
N ILE A 989 -19.17 14.92 7.10
CA ILE A 989 -17.74 14.59 7.07
C ILE A 989 -17.37 14.08 8.46
N GLY A 990 -17.34 12.75 8.59
CA GLY A 990 -17.19 12.03 9.85
C GLY A 990 -18.53 11.61 10.47
N GLY A 991 -18.57 11.47 11.80
CA GLY A 991 -19.76 11.04 12.55
C GLY A 991 -19.49 10.74 14.03
N GLU A 992 -20.54 10.76 14.86
CA GLU A 992 -20.46 10.25 16.24
C GLU A 992 -20.29 8.72 16.21
N GLY A 993 -19.20 8.20 16.80
CA GLY A 993 -18.97 6.75 16.93
C GLY A 993 -18.00 6.10 15.93
N THR A 994 -17.37 6.85 15.01
CA THR A 994 -16.25 6.35 14.19
C THR A 994 -14.92 6.75 14.85
N ALA A 995 -14.13 5.81 15.36
CA ALA A 995 -13.01 6.12 16.27
C ALA A 995 -11.80 6.83 15.67
N ASP A 996 -11.66 6.97 14.34
CA ASP A 996 -10.57 7.78 13.75
C ASP A 996 -11.01 8.84 12.71
N GLY A 997 -12.30 8.87 12.33
CA GLY A 997 -12.85 9.86 11.38
C GLY A 997 -12.01 9.99 10.09
N ASN A 998 -12.10 11.15 9.41
CA ASN A 998 -11.26 11.40 8.23
C ASN A 998 -9.93 12.06 8.62
N THR A 999 -8.88 11.77 7.85
CA THR A 999 -7.55 12.40 8.00
C THR A 999 -7.23 13.30 6.82
N PHE A 1000 -6.86 14.55 7.10
CA PHE A 1000 -6.42 15.54 6.11
C PHE A 1000 -4.97 15.93 6.33
N GLY A 1001 -4.18 15.98 5.25
CA GLY A 1001 -2.78 16.40 5.29
C GLY A 1001 -2.49 17.56 4.34
N GLY A 1002 -2.12 18.71 4.91
CA GLY A 1002 -1.61 19.88 4.17
C GLY A 1002 -0.09 19.86 3.99
N GLU A 1003 0.41 20.81 3.23
CA GLU A 1003 1.83 21.07 3.04
C GLU A 1003 2.35 22.05 4.11
N LEU A 1004 3.53 21.77 4.66
CA LEU A 1004 4.22 22.71 5.55
C LEU A 1004 4.79 23.88 4.75
N ASP A 1005 4.53 25.09 5.25
CA ASP A 1005 5.02 26.38 4.76
C ASP A 1005 4.75 26.59 3.28
N SER A 1006 3.56 26.14 2.84
CA SER A 1006 3.15 26.23 1.45
C SER A 1006 3.08 27.68 0.98
N ALA A 1007 3.57 27.90 -0.24
CA ALA A 1007 3.35 29.17 -0.95
C ALA A 1007 1.90 29.28 -1.46
N ALA A 1008 1.20 28.15 -1.59
CA ALA A 1008 -0.20 28.10 -2.02
C ALA A 1008 -1.15 28.23 -0.82
N ILE A 1009 -2.32 28.81 -1.07
CA ILE A 1009 -3.41 28.83 -0.08
C ILE A 1009 -4.06 27.44 -0.03
N GLN A 1010 -4.13 26.85 1.16
CA GLN A 1010 -4.65 25.49 1.36
C GLN A 1010 -5.80 25.43 2.37
N TYR A 1011 -6.75 24.53 2.10
CA TYR A 1011 -7.87 24.21 2.98
C TYR A 1011 -8.09 22.71 3.08
N ALA A 1012 -8.28 22.16 4.28
CA ALA A 1012 -8.77 20.78 4.41
C ALA A 1012 -10.24 20.72 3.95
N VAL A 1013 -11.04 21.68 4.43
CA VAL A 1013 -12.44 21.86 4.04
C VAL A 1013 -12.70 23.34 3.73
N HIS A 1014 -13.30 23.62 2.57
CA HIS A 1014 -13.73 24.97 2.19
C HIS A 1014 -15.23 24.99 1.90
N VAL A 1015 -15.93 25.94 2.52
CA VAL A 1015 -17.38 26.09 2.45
C VAL A 1015 -17.72 27.42 1.82
N LYS A 1016 -18.43 27.39 0.69
CA LYS A 1016 -18.87 28.60 -0.03
C LYS A 1016 -20.23 28.38 -0.69
N GLY A 1017 -21.31 28.76 0.00
CA GLY A 1017 -22.66 28.66 -0.56
C GLY A 1017 -23.72 29.46 0.20
N SER A 1018 -24.97 29.39 -0.29
CA SER A 1018 -26.05 30.24 0.25
C SER A 1018 -26.55 29.78 1.63
N ARG A 1019 -27.03 30.77 2.40
CA ARG A 1019 -27.44 30.72 3.83
C ARG A 1019 -28.39 29.58 4.23
N SER A 1020 -29.21 29.06 3.31
CA SER A 1020 -30.32 28.15 3.64
C SER A 1020 -29.95 26.67 3.54
N ASN A 1021 -29.05 26.33 2.62
CA ASN A 1021 -28.97 24.97 2.07
C ASN A 1021 -27.57 24.35 2.14
N SER A 1022 -26.49 25.12 2.23
CA SER A 1022 -25.14 24.55 2.42
C SER A 1022 -24.93 24.26 3.91
N ARG A 1023 -25.23 23.03 4.32
CA ARG A 1023 -25.09 22.55 5.70
C ARG A 1023 -24.01 21.48 5.75
N ILE A 1024 -23.02 21.73 6.60
CA ILE A 1024 -21.91 20.81 6.79
C ILE A 1024 -21.86 20.38 8.24
N LEU A 1025 -21.78 19.07 8.45
CA LEU A 1025 -21.43 18.48 9.73
C LEU A 1025 -20.01 17.93 9.61
N LEU A 1026 -19.07 18.51 10.36
CA LEU A 1026 -17.67 18.10 10.40
C LEU A 1026 -17.34 17.64 11.83
N THR A 1027 -17.29 16.33 12.03
CA THR A 1027 -17.11 15.75 13.38
C THR A 1027 -16.10 14.61 13.43
N GLY A 1028 -15.23 14.63 14.44
CA GLY A 1028 -14.32 13.51 14.72
C GLY A 1028 -13.13 13.38 13.77
N ASN A 1029 -12.74 14.43 13.03
CA ASN A 1029 -11.68 14.35 12.01
C ASN A 1029 -10.31 14.78 12.54
N THR A 1030 -9.23 14.32 11.89
CA THR A 1030 -7.85 14.76 12.12
C THR A 1030 -7.35 15.61 10.96
N ILE A 1031 -6.94 16.85 11.23
CA ILE A 1031 -6.48 17.82 10.22
C ILE A 1031 -5.04 18.24 10.57
N ASN A 1032 -4.10 17.95 9.69
CA ASN A 1032 -2.66 18.11 9.92
C ASN A 1032 -2.02 19.08 8.92
N ASN A 1033 -1.09 19.90 9.40
CA ASN A 1033 -0.07 20.59 8.60
C ASN A 1033 -0.59 21.55 7.51
N PHE A 1034 -1.67 22.28 7.76
CA PHE A 1034 -2.10 23.37 6.87
C PHE A 1034 -1.40 24.66 7.27
N THR A 1035 -0.20 24.92 6.76
CA THR A 1035 0.55 26.15 7.05
C THR A 1035 0.97 26.91 5.79
N SER A 1036 1.15 28.22 5.92
CA SER A 1036 1.61 29.10 4.83
C SER A 1036 2.57 30.17 5.34
N GLN A 1037 3.35 30.73 4.42
CA GLN A 1037 4.31 31.81 4.71
C GLN A 1037 3.63 33.16 5.03
N ASN A 1038 2.39 33.39 4.56
CA ASN A 1038 1.61 34.62 4.78
C ASN A 1038 0.32 34.33 5.57
N ASN A 1039 0.32 34.56 6.89
CA ASN A 1039 -0.78 34.16 7.77
C ASN A 1039 -1.77 35.28 8.15
N ASP A 1040 -1.52 36.54 7.77
CA ASP A 1040 -2.29 37.70 8.24
C ASP A 1040 -3.39 38.18 7.28
N GLU A 1041 -3.63 37.47 6.18
CA GLU A 1041 -4.61 37.85 5.17
C GLU A 1041 -6.00 37.21 5.36
N ILE A 1042 -7.02 37.86 4.79
CA ILE A 1042 -8.42 37.38 4.78
C ILE A 1042 -8.60 36.08 3.99
N TYR A 1043 -7.78 35.86 2.95
CA TYR A 1043 -7.73 34.62 2.18
C TYR A 1043 -6.35 34.00 2.38
N SER A 1044 -6.18 33.27 3.48
CA SER A 1044 -4.94 32.55 3.81
C SER A 1044 -5.23 31.08 4.07
N THR A 1045 -4.18 30.27 4.21
CA THR A 1045 -4.29 28.85 4.58
C THR A 1045 -4.99 28.65 5.93
N ALA A 1046 -5.86 27.64 6.00
CA ALA A 1046 -6.55 27.22 7.23
C ALA A 1046 -6.92 25.74 7.15
N GLY A 1047 -7.13 25.08 8.29
CA GLY A 1047 -7.71 23.74 8.32
C GLY A 1047 -9.12 23.73 7.73
N VAL A 1048 -10.02 24.57 8.26
CA VAL A 1048 -11.38 24.74 7.72
C VAL A 1048 -11.61 26.21 7.39
N PHE A 1049 -12.08 26.52 6.18
CA PHE A 1049 -12.49 27.86 5.81
C PHE A 1049 -13.99 27.91 5.50
N VAL A 1050 -14.74 28.68 6.29
CA VAL A 1050 -16.17 28.94 6.08
C VAL A 1050 -16.35 30.33 5.51
N GLU A 1051 -16.36 30.43 4.18
CA GLU A 1051 -16.51 31.70 3.48
C GLU A 1051 -17.96 32.19 3.57
N GLU A 1052 -18.91 31.35 3.16
CA GLU A 1052 -20.35 31.61 3.19
C GLU A 1052 -21.09 30.27 3.40
N GLY A 1053 -22.11 30.22 4.27
CA GLY A 1053 -22.88 28.99 4.54
C GLY A 1053 -23.01 28.66 6.03
N SER A 1054 -23.34 27.40 6.34
CA SER A 1054 -23.48 26.89 7.71
C SER A 1054 -22.62 25.64 7.95
N ALA A 1055 -21.78 25.69 8.98
CA ALA A 1055 -20.93 24.58 9.38
C ALA A 1055 -21.09 24.26 10.88
N GLU A 1056 -21.28 22.99 11.20
CA GLU A 1056 -21.20 22.45 12.55
C GLU A 1056 -19.89 21.68 12.67
N ILE A 1057 -18.95 22.22 13.45
CA ILE A 1057 -17.57 21.77 13.57
C ILE A 1057 -17.30 21.43 15.04
N LYS A 1058 -17.27 20.14 15.35
CA LYS A 1058 -17.11 19.63 16.73
C LYS A 1058 -16.23 18.40 16.78
N SER A 1059 -15.51 18.21 17.88
CA SER A 1059 -14.68 17.04 18.17
C SER A 1059 -13.59 16.74 17.12
N ASN A 1060 -13.10 17.76 16.40
CA ASN A 1060 -12.01 17.59 15.45
C ASN A 1060 -10.65 17.89 16.10
N LYS A 1061 -9.59 17.27 15.59
CA LYS A 1061 -8.21 17.45 16.03
C LYS A 1061 -7.41 18.21 14.96
N PHE A 1062 -6.93 19.41 15.30
CA PHE A 1062 -6.10 20.25 14.44
C PHE A 1062 -4.65 20.23 14.92
N ASN A 1063 -3.72 19.77 14.08
CA ASN A 1063 -2.31 19.66 14.41
C ASN A 1063 -1.46 20.46 13.43
N GLY A 1064 -0.65 21.39 13.95
CA GLY A 1064 0.30 22.16 13.15
C GLY A 1064 -0.36 22.94 12.01
N CYS A 1065 -1.52 23.56 12.25
CA CYS A 1065 -2.22 24.37 11.25
C CYS A 1065 -2.03 25.86 11.56
N SER A 1066 -1.71 26.71 10.58
CA SER A 1066 -1.58 28.17 10.81
C SER A 1066 -2.87 28.78 11.35
N LYS A 1067 -4.02 28.29 10.86
CA LYS A 1067 -5.34 28.59 11.41
C LYS A 1067 -6.08 27.26 11.47
N GLY A 1068 -6.65 26.90 12.61
CA GLY A 1068 -7.50 25.71 12.69
C GLY A 1068 -8.77 25.94 11.87
N ILE A 1069 -9.52 26.99 12.22
CA ILE A 1069 -10.75 27.38 11.55
C ILE A 1069 -10.73 28.86 11.21
N GLN A 1070 -11.10 29.20 9.98
CA GLN A 1070 -11.32 30.56 9.52
C GLN A 1070 -12.78 30.73 9.09
N ALA A 1071 -13.43 31.84 9.43
CA ALA A 1071 -14.76 32.16 8.91
C ALA A 1071 -14.96 33.66 8.63
N LEU A 1072 -15.83 34.00 7.67
CA LEU A 1072 -16.18 35.40 7.38
C LEU A 1072 -17.48 35.84 8.08
N ILE A 1073 -17.64 37.14 8.32
CA ILE A 1073 -18.90 37.73 8.81
C ILE A 1073 -20.06 37.28 7.91
N GLY A 1074 -21.14 36.82 8.55
CA GLY A 1074 -22.35 36.34 7.88
C GLY A 1074 -22.46 34.82 7.80
N ALA A 1075 -21.33 34.10 7.90
CA ALA A 1075 -21.32 32.64 8.02
C ALA A 1075 -21.95 32.16 9.34
N TRP A 1076 -22.46 30.93 9.35
CA TRP A 1076 -22.96 30.26 10.55
C TRP A 1076 -21.98 29.17 10.96
N VAL A 1077 -21.49 29.24 12.21
CA VAL A 1077 -20.60 28.22 12.77
C VAL A 1077 -21.17 27.78 14.11
N ASN A 1078 -21.33 26.47 14.31
CA ASN A 1078 -21.88 25.86 15.54
C ASN A 1078 -23.19 26.53 16.01
N GLY A 1079 -24.13 26.73 15.07
CA GLY A 1079 -25.44 27.33 15.36
C GLY A 1079 -25.42 28.86 15.59
N SER A 1080 -24.25 29.51 15.49
CA SER A 1080 -24.10 30.95 15.71
C SER A 1080 -23.74 31.68 14.43
N ARG A 1081 -24.49 32.74 14.09
CA ARG A 1081 -24.16 33.62 12.95
C ARG A 1081 -23.04 34.59 13.30
N ILE A 1082 -21.91 34.54 12.62
CA ILE A 1082 -20.76 35.39 12.89
C ILE A 1082 -21.06 36.85 12.55
N ASN A 1083 -20.96 37.74 13.55
CA ASN A 1083 -21.04 39.19 13.41
C ASN A 1083 -20.19 39.88 14.49
N GLU A 1084 -19.97 41.19 14.36
CA GLU A 1084 -19.10 41.94 15.28
C GLU A 1084 -19.53 41.85 16.75
N SER A 1085 -20.84 41.72 17.03
CA SER A 1085 -21.36 41.67 18.40
C SER A 1085 -21.23 40.30 19.08
N ASN A 1086 -21.09 39.20 18.32
CA ASN A 1086 -21.06 37.84 18.88
C ASN A 1086 -19.81 37.02 18.50
N ALA A 1087 -18.89 37.57 17.70
CA ALA A 1087 -17.67 36.90 17.24
C ALA A 1087 -16.88 36.25 18.39
N LYS A 1088 -16.74 36.93 19.53
CA LYS A 1088 -16.05 36.38 20.72
C LYS A 1088 -16.72 35.12 21.27
N LYS A 1089 -18.06 35.15 21.45
CA LYS A 1089 -18.82 34.02 22.00
C LYS A 1089 -18.83 32.84 21.02
N ALA A 1090 -19.01 33.11 19.73
CA ALA A 1090 -18.98 32.10 18.70
C ALA A 1090 -17.59 31.46 18.58
N GLY A 1091 -16.52 32.26 18.61
CA GLY A 1091 -15.14 31.78 18.52
C GLY A 1091 -14.78 30.86 19.69
N GLN A 1092 -15.09 31.29 20.93
CA GLN A 1092 -14.86 30.48 22.13
C GLN A 1092 -15.63 29.16 22.11
N ALA A 1093 -16.88 29.16 21.61
CA ALA A 1093 -17.67 27.94 21.49
C ALA A 1093 -17.06 26.94 20.49
N VAL A 1094 -16.47 27.44 19.40
CA VAL A 1094 -15.78 26.62 18.40
C VAL A 1094 -14.44 26.12 18.92
N ASP A 1095 -13.68 26.96 19.62
CA ASP A 1095 -12.43 26.57 20.27
C ASP A 1095 -12.67 25.46 21.31
N THR A 1096 -13.70 25.61 22.15
CA THR A 1096 -14.02 24.61 23.20
C THR A 1096 -14.52 23.29 22.60
N ALA A 1097 -15.14 23.34 21.42
CA ALA A 1097 -15.68 22.15 20.78
C ALA A 1097 -14.62 21.31 20.05
N ASN A 1098 -13.36 21.74 19.94
CA ASN A 1098 -12.34 21.06 19.14
C ASN A 1098 -10.98 21.02 19.86
N ASN A 1099 -10.11 20.11 19.44
CA ASN A 1099 -8.78 19.91 20.02
C ASN A 1099 -7.70 20.50 19.10
N TYR A 1100 -6.86 21.39 19.63
CA TYR A 1100 -5.78 22.05 18.88
C TYR A 1100 -4.43 21.78 19.55
N THR A 1101 -3.39 21.57 18.75
CA THR A 1101 -2.02 21.35 19.26
C THR A 1101 -1.01 22.40 18.78
N ASN A 1102 -1.46 23.59 18.40
CA ASN A 1102 -0.62 24.69 17.93
C ASN A 1102 0.13 25.40 19.07
N THR A 1103 1.42 25.69 18.89
CA THR A 1103 2.27 26.38 19.88
C THR A 1103 2.63 27.83 19.52
N GLY A 1104 1.99 28.44 18.51
CA GLY A 1104 2.31 29.81 18.09
C GLY A 1104 1.33 30.53 17.16
N PHE A 1105 0.18 29.93 16.84
CA PHE A 1105 -0.80 30.51 15.92
C PHE A 1105 -2.23 30.47 16.48
N ALA A 1106 -3.13 31.21 15.84
CA ALA A 1106 -4.52 31.31 16.23
C ALA A 1106 -5.34 30.05 15.86
N ASN A 1107 -6.09 29.52 16.82
CA ASN A 1107 -6.94 28.34 16.59
C ASN A 1107 -8.14 28.67 15.70
N VAL A 1108 -8.90 29.72 16.05
CA VAL A 1108 -10.07 30.18 15.29
C VAL A 1108 -9.91 31.65 14.95
N VAL A 1109 -10.13 32.01 13.68
CA VAL A 1109 -10.01 33.39 13.18
C VAL A 1109 -11.26 33.81 12.42
N PHE A 1110 -11.82 34.98 12.72
CA PHE A 1110 -12.94 35.56 12.00
C PHE A 1110 -12.58 36.90 11.35
N TYR A 1111 -13.03 37.11 10.11
CA TYR A 1111 -12.75 38.31 9.32
C TYR A 1111 -14.03 39.02 8.84
N ASN A 1112 -13.96 40.36 8.76
CA ASN A 1112 -14.94 41.16 8.04
C ASN A 1112 -14.56 41.27 6.56
N LYS A 1113 -15.40 40.71 5.68
CA LYS A 1113 -15.19 40.66 4.23
C LYS A 1113 -15.07 42.04 3.57
N SER A 1114 -15.70 43.08 4.12
CA SER A 1114 -15.73 44.40 3.47
C SER A 1114 -14.46 45.24 3.67
N ASN A 1115 -13.68 44.97 4.72
CA ASN A 1115 -12.49 45.76 5.07
C ASN A 1115 -11.27 44.93 5.48
N GLY A 1116 -11.35 43.59 5.39
CA GLY A 1116 -10.25 42.68 5.73
C GLY A 1116 -9.91 42.62 7.22
N ARG A 1117 -10.67 43.29 8.09
CA ARG A 1117 -10.38 43.37 9.52
C ARG A 1117 -10.64 42.03 10.21
N GLN A 1118 -9.64 41.53 10.92
CA GLN A 1118 -9.79 40.42 11.85
C GLN A 1118 -10.57 40.87 13.09
N ILE A 1119 -11.61 40.13 13.47
CA ILE A 1119 -12.49 40.42 14.62
C ILE A 1119 -12.36 39.39 15.76
N TYR A 1120 -11.73 38.25 15.49
CA TYR A 1120 -11.32 37.20 16.44
C TYR A 1120 -10.08 36.53 15.83
N PRO A 1121 -8.94 36.35 16.52
CA PRO A 1121 -8.72 36.07 17.94
C PRO A 1121 -7.96 37.17 18.71
N ARG A 1122 -7.75 38.35 18.11
CA ARG A 1122 -7.41 39.60 18.83
C ARG A 1122 -7.92 40.85 18.10
N PRO A 1123 -8.26 41.93 18.83
CA PRO A 1123 -7.25 42.68 19.58
C PRO A 1123 -7.57 42.95 21.06
N GLU A 1124 -6.54 42.82 21.91
CA GLU A 1124 -6.28 43.82 22.94
C GLU A 1124 -5.01 44.56 22.50
N GLY A 1125 -5.18 45.83 22.10
CA GLY A 1125 -4.09 46.75 21.77
C GLY A 1125 -4.10 47.47 20.41
N ALA A 1126 -5.13 47.37 19.55
CA ALA A 1126 -5.13 48.09 18.27
C ALA A 1126 -5.32 49.62 18.43
N SER A 1127 -4.22 50.37 18.50
CA SER A 1127 -4.13 51.72 17.93
C SER A 1127 -3.77 51.60 16.46
N ALA A 1128 -4.55 52.23 15.59
CA ALA A 1128 -4.20 52.42 14.18
C ALA A 1128 -2.93 53.29 14.08
N PHE A 1129 -1.98 52.87 13.24
CA PHE A 1129 -1.26 53.85 12.43
C PHE A 1129 -1.40 53.45 10.98
N ASP A 1130 -2.05 54.37 10.28
CA ASP A 1130 -2.25 54.41 8.85
C ASP A 1130 -0.90 54.41 8.13
N THR A 1131 -0.94 53.84 6.94
CA THR A 1131 0.14 53.83 5.96
C THR A 1131 0.49 55.26 5.53
N GLU A 1132 1.70 55.74 5.82
CA GLU A 1132 2.40 56.68 4.95
C GLU A 1132 3.75 56.07 4.54
N GLN A 1133 4.06 56.26 3.26
CA GLN A 1133 5.14 55.65 2.47
C GLN A 1133 6.54 55.67 3.12
N PRO A 1134 7.47 54.78 2.72
CA PRO A 1134 8.85 54.90 3.15
C PRO A 1134 9.55 56.06 2.41
N PRO A 1135 10.22 57.00 3.10
CA PRO A 1135 11.32 57.73 2.50
C PRO A 1135 12.58 56.86 2.56
N GLU A 1136 13.28 56.81 1.43
CA GLU A 1136 14.60 56.22 1.27
C GLU A 1136 15.60 56.70 2.33
N GLY A 1137 16.47 55.78 2.75
CA GLY A 1137 17.81 56.09 3.26
C GLY A 1137 17.92 56.40 4.76
N GLY A 1138 18.54 55.49 5.51
CA GLY A 1138 18.97 55.77 6.89
C GLY A 1138 19.62 54.57 7.55
N ILE A 1139 20.91 54.69 7.83
CA ILE A 1139 21.81 53.69 8.43
C ILE A 1139 21.58 53.62 9.97
N ILE A 1140 22.09 52.54 10.57
CA ILE A 1140 22.65 52.38 11.96
C ILE A 1140 21.64 51.85 13.02
N PRO A 1141 22.04 51.13 14.12
CA PRO A 1141 22.98 50.01 14.34
C PRO A 1141 22.39 48.82 15.16
N MET A 1142 23.20 47.75 15.23
CA MET A 1142 23.27 46.67 16.22
C MET A 1142 23.27 47.14 17.71
N GLN A 1143 22.46 46.53 18.59
CA GLN A 1143 22.85 46.28 20.00
C GLN A 1143 22.07 45.16 20.70
N ILE A 1144 22.83 44.43 21.50
CA ILE A 1144 22.58 43.21 22.28
C ILE A 1144 21.99 43.58 23.66
N TYR A 1145 21.13 42.75 24.29
CA TYR A 1145 21.29 42.16 25.67
C TYR A 1145 19.97 41.64 26.33
N LEU A 1146 20.06 40.36 26.74
CA LEU A 1146 19.61 39.65 27.97
C LEU A 1146 18.19 39.70 28.58
N GLN A 1147 17.76 38.48 28.99
CA GLN A 1147 17.03 38.04 30.21
C GLN A 1147 15.57 38.55 30.42
N GLU A 1148 14.61 37.81 31.00
CA GLU A 1148 14.60 36.65 31.91
C GLU A 1148 13.17 36.05 31.96
N GLN A 1149 13.06 34.84 32.54
CA GLN A 1149 11.90 33.96 32.85
C GLN A 1149 11.43 32.94 31.80
#